data_AF-A0A921QB70-F1
#
_entry.id   AF-A0A921QB70-F1
#
_cell.length_a   1.000
_cell.length_b   1.000
_cell.length_c   1.000
_cell.angle_alpha   90.00
_cell.angle_beta   90.00
_cell.angle_gamma   90.00
#
_symmetry.space_group_name_H-M   'P 1'
#
loop_
_entity.id
_entity.type
_entity.pdbx_description
1 polymer ?
#
loop_
_entity_poly.entity_id
_entity_poly.type
_entity_poly.pdbx_seq_one_letter_code
_entity_poly.pdbx_strand_id
1 'polypeptide(L)'
;MARSTSLSEAEAGISCFASSLSGFRGVLKHRYADFIVHEVARDGALVQLTSFDLPTECVDVNEEDKAAPSAEADHSQALESFRSLCGDADCNALKGLLERVSAGGDSDVSPVILSPDADKAHRSEVHNFFKKTFKFLVTDTVEHSDGVQRCIRVRLGSGAGGGRGGGGRGRGRKRKNMGSSDWRDDTPFDSRGSSNWSDNVGKFLRFHLYKENKDTQEALGVIGKMLGLQPRSFGFAGTKDKRAVTTQQVTVFKVQASRLAALNNRLFGIKVGNFCYVKEGLVLGQLTGNRFTITLRGVTAESEDMIKNAVDGLGKNGFINYYGLQRFGSGSVPTHLVGAALLRGEWKAAVNLILDPREGERDDINEVRKRYKEHGDIDMALRNFPRHLVAERAILQCLKKCPGNHLQALKGIPRTLRMMYVHSYQSYLWNHAASMRVEKYGISQVVEGDLVYNKECPPEESTSVNILETDDGHTNSIEIDLCSEAQPEESIQSVKIVDSGDLLKGIYTFDDVVLPLPGSQALFPGNEVAEIYHEMARKDGISLTENAHGVKEFSITSMKGGYRRVFQRPIGFEWELMTYTDDSSSLAETDLDVLSRTKPKEANELSNQESQDKLEKAPDTSVPTNRSSSQENKLIGCPDTSPEKLALKLAFTLPASCYATMAIRELLKTSTSVAYQKTLSC
;
A
#
# COMPACT_ATOMS: atom_id res chain seq x y z
N MET A 1 -34.44 -17.88 23.26
CA MET A 1 -33.33 -18.29 22.37
C MET A 1 -33.13 -17.17 21.35
N ALA A 2 -32.27 -16.21 21.65
CA ALA A 2 -32.04 -15.04 20.80
C ALA A 2 -30.92 -15.37 19.80
N ARG A 3 -31.23 -15.32 18.50
CA ARG A 3 -30.27 -15.51 17.42
C ARG A 3 -29.35 -14.30 17.36
N SER A 4 -28.10 -14.51 17.75
CA SER A 4 -26.93 -13.77 17.26
C SER A 4 -27.00 -13.68 15.73
N THR A 5 -27.14 -12.50 15.14
CA THR A 5 -26.98 -12.38 13.69
C THR A 5 -26.24 -11.10 13.34
N SER A 6 -24.93 -11.23 13.15
CA SER A 6 -24.20 -10.46 12.14
C SER A 6 -24.95 -10.52 10.80
N LEU A 7 -24.89 -9.44 10.00
CA LEU A 7 -25.52 -9.37 8.68
C LEU A 7 -25.24 -10.62 7.84
N SER A 8 -26.30 -11.27 7.38
CA SER A 8 -26.23 -12.43 6.50
C SER A 8 -26.05 -12.04 5.03
N GLU A 9 -25.58 -12.99 4.20
CA GLU A 9 -25.45 -12.76 2.75
C GLU A 9 -26.79 -12.41 2.09
N ALA A 10 -27.88 -13.08 2.48
CA ALA A 10 -29.21 -12.80 1.95
C ALA A 10 -29.70 -11.38 2.32
N GLU A 11 -29.47 -10.94 3.56
CA GLU A 11 -29.81 -9.57 3.98
C GLU A 11 -28.98 -8.52 3.26
N ALA A 12 -27.79 -8.86 2.77
CA ALA A 12 -26.91 -7.99 1.98
C ALA A 12 -27.17 -8.07 0.47
N GLY A 13 -28.22 -8.78 0.03
CA GLY A 13 -28.57 -8.95 -1.38
C GLY A 13 -27.71 -9.94 -2.14
N ILE A 14 -26.99 -10.83 -1.46
CA ILE A 14 -26.10 -11.85 -2.04
C ILE A 14 -26.83 -13.20 -2.02
N SER A 15 -27.70 -13.43 -3.00
CA SER A 15 -28.57 -14.63 -3.04
C SER A 15 -28.22 -15.59 -4.18
N CYS A 16 -27.89 -15.09 -5.37
CA CYS A 16 -27.71 -15.92 -6.56
C CYS A 16 -26.31 -16.50 -6.69
N PHE A 17 -26.15 -17.45 -7.61
CA PHE A 17 -24.89 -18.04 -8.04
C PHE A 17 -24.82 -18.02 -9.56
N ALA A 18 -23.61 -17.98 -10.13
CA ALA A 18 -23.44 -17.98 -11.57
C ALA A 18 -23.70 -19.37 -12.17
N SER A 19 -23.16 -20.40 -11.55
CA SER A 19 -23.27 -21.80 -11.98
C SER A 19 -24.33 -22.56 -11.19
N SER A 20 -25.04 -23.46 -11.87
CA SER A 20 -25.94 -24.45 -11.25
C SER A 20 -25.22 -25.71 -10.77
N LEU A 21 -23.90 -25.80 -10.94
CA LEU A 21 -23.10 -26.92 -10.43
C LEU A 21 -23.16 -26.99 -8.90
N SER A 22 -23.16 -28.21 -8.38
CA SER A 22 -23.15 -28.47 -6.95
C SER A 22 -21.82 -28.05 -6.32
N GLY A 23 -21.88 -27.35 -5.19
CA GLY A 23 -20.71 -26.97 -4.41
C GLY A 23 -20.25 -28.08 -3.47
N PHE A 24 -19.07 -27.91 -2.90
CA PHE A 24 -18.47 -28.82 -1.92
C PHE A 24 -18.07 -28.07 -0.65
N ARG A 25 -17.72 -28.79 0.42
CA ARG A 25 -17.26 -28.18 1.67
C ARG A 25 -15.77 -27.91 1.62
N GLY A 26 -15.34 -26.74 2.08
CA GLY A 26 -13.93 -26.40 2.28
C GLY A 26 -13.78 -25.25 3.27
N VAL A 27 -12.69 -25.25 4.02
CA VAL A 27 -12.38 -24.24 5.05
C VAL A 27 -11.48 -23.17 4.45
N LEU A 28 -11.96 -21.92 4.47
CA LEU A 28 -11.23 -20.75 3.99
C LEU A 28 -10.46 -20.07 5.14
N LYS A 29 -9.23 -19.61 4.87
CA LYS A 29 -8.40 -18.85 5.82
C LYS A 29 -8.20 -19.60 7.15
N HIS A 30 -8.06 -20.94 7.13
CA HIS A 30 -7.73 -21.72 8.33
C HIS A 30 -6.45 -21.15 8.97
N ARG A 31 -5.39 -21.05 8.18
CA ARG A 31 -4.20 -20.22 8.48
C ARG A 31 -4.21 -18.95 7.63
N TYR A 32 -3.53 -17.89 8.09
CA TYR A 32 -3.36 -16.68 7.29
C TYR A 32 -2.46 -16.92 6.07
N ALA A 33 -1.55 -17.90 6.15
CA ALA A 33 -0.68 -18.33 5.05
C ALA A 33 -1.41 -19.11 3.95
N ASP A 34 -2.63 -19.60 4.22
CA ASP A 34 -3.48 -20.24 3.20
C ASP A 34 -4.17 -19.21 2.29
N PHE A 35 -3.96 -17.91 2.54
CA PHE A 35 -4.53 -16.81 1.75
C PHE A 35 -3.43 -15.80 1.44
N ILE A 36 -2.82 -15.96 0.28
CA ILE A 36 -1.71 -15.14 -0.19
C ILE A 36 -2.23 -14.17 -1.26
N VAL A 37 -1.83 -12.90 -1.18
CA VAL A 37 -2.24 -11.86 -2.11
C VAL A 37 -1.04 -11.08 -2.62
N HIS A 38 -0.85 -11.07 -3.93
CA HIS A 38 0.13 -10.24 -4.61
C HIS A 38 -0.58 -9.15 -5.39
N GLU A 39 -0.22 -7.90 -5.17
CA GLU A 39 -0.71 -6.80 -6.00
C GLU A 39 -0.25 -6.97 -7.46
N VAL A 40 -1.10 -6.58 -8.41
CA VAL A 40 -0.72 -6.44 -9.81
C VAL A 40 -0.62 -4.95 -10.11
N ALA A 41 0.59 -4.50 -10.44
CA ALA A 41 0.90 -3.10 -10.69
C ALA A 41 0.26 -2.61 -12.00
N ARG A 42 0.34 -1.30 -12.25
CA ARG A 42 -0.25 -0.65 -13.46
C ARG A 42 0.32 -1.16 -14.78
N ASP A 43 1.59 -1.55 -14.77
CA ASP A 43 2.30 -2.16 -15.89
C ASP A 43 1.97 -3.66 -16.07
N GLY A 44 1.08 -4.21 -15.24
CA GLY A 44 0.75 -5.63 -15.25
C GLY A 44 1.76 -6.50 -14.50
N ALA A 45 2.82 -5.92 -13.93
CA ALA A 45 3.82 -6.68 -13.19
C ALA A 45 3.25 -7.21 -11.86
N LEU A 46 3.55 -8.47 -11.56
CA LEU A 46 3.21 -9.09 -10.29
C LEU A 46 4.17 -8.59 -9.20
N VAL A 47 3.62 -8.01 -8.14
CA VAL A 47 4.41 -7.45 -7.04
C VAL A 47 4.80 -8.57 -6.08
N GLN A 48 6.04 -9.03 -6.18
CA GLN A 48 6.63 -10.06 -5.31
C GLN A 48 7.87 -9.53 -4.59
N LEU A 49 8.08 -9.99 -3.35
CA LEU A 49 9.31 -9.69 -2.62
C LEU A 49 10.40 -10.68 -3.05
N THR A 50 11.32 -10.23 -3.90
CA THR A 50 12.37 -11.08 -4.51
C THR A 50 13.79 -10.68 -4.11
N SER A 51 14.00 -9.50 -3.55
CA SER A 51 15.32 -9.06 -3.10
C SER A 51 15.23 -8.05 -1.95
N PHE A 52 16.22 -8.11 -1.06
CA PHE A 52 16.45 -7.12 0.00
C PHE A 52 17.59 -6.17 -0.33
N ASP A 53 18.16 -6.29 -1.53
CA ASP A 53 19.35 -5.58 -1.93
C ASP A 53 19.01 -4.10 -2.14
N LEU A 54 19.96 -3.26 -1.76
CA LEU A 54 19.82 -1.83 -1.99
C LEU A 54 19.86 -1.56 -3.50
N PRO A 55 19.09 -0.58 -3.99
CA PRO A 55 19.20 -0.23 -5.40
C PRO A 55 20.64 0.19 -5.63
N THR A 56 21.29 -0.39 -6.64
CA THR A 56 22.51 0.19 -7.19
C THR A 56 22.16 1.63 -7.47
N GLU A 57 22.82 2.57 -6.78
CA GLU A 57 22.63 3.97 -7.10
C GLU A 57 22.78 4.06 -8.63
N CYS A 58 21.77 4.57 -9.34
CA CYS A 58 21.99 5.11 -10.68
C CYS A 58 22.87 6.34 -10.51
N VAL A 59 24.11 6.09 -10.11
CA VAL A 59 25.21 6.90 -10.52
C VAL A 59 25.34 6.48 -11.97
N ASP A 60 24.84 7.31 -12.89
CA ASP A 60 25.69 7.64 -14.01
C ASP A 60 26.95 8.24 -13.37
N VAL A 61 27.85 7.37 -12.91
CA VAL A 61 29.23 7.73 -12.71
C VAL A 61 29.68 7.89 -14.14
N ASN A 62 29.67 9.13 -14.64
CA ASN A 62 30.83 9.51 -15.40
C ASN A 62 32.00 9.12 -14.49
N GLU A 63 32.78 8.10 -14.88
CA GLU A 63 33.98 7.62 -14.19
C GLU A 63 35.09 8.70 -14.15
N GLU A 64 34.74 9.96 -13.91
CA GLU A 64 35.67 11.08 -13.82
C GLU A 64 35.67 11.75 -12.45
N ASP A 65 34.69 11.51 -11.56
CA ASP A 65 34.59 12.24 -10.27
C ASP A 65 34.76 11.37 -9.00
N LYS A 66 35.23 10.12 -9.13
CA LYS A 66 35.64 9.27 -7.97
C LYS A 66 36.98 8.54 -8.13
N ALA A 67 37.89 9.04 -8.95
CA ALA A 67 39.30 8.74 -8.75
C ALA A 67 39.85 9.75 -7.73
N ALA A 68 40.37 9.27 -6.60
CA ALA A 68 41.48 9.99 -5.97
C ALA A 68 42.53 10.17 -7.08
N PRO A 69 42.96 11.39 -7.43
CA PRO A 69 43.94 11.54 -8.50
C PRO A 69 45.19 10.80 -8.05
N SER A 70 45.55 9.77 -8.81
CA SER A 70 46.86 9.14 -8.74
C SER A 70 47.92 10.24 -8.83
N ALA A 71 48.97 10.09 -8.05
CA ALA A 71 50.22 10.79 -8.30
C ALA A 71 50.57 10.67 -9.79
N GLU A 72 50.90 11.78 -10.44
CA GLU A 72 51.14 11.97 -11.89
C GLU A 72 49.97 12.51 -12.75
N ALA A 73 49.07 13.33 -12.19
CA ALA A 73 48.31 14.27 -13.02
C ALA A 73 49.23 15.42 -13.48
N ASP A 74 49.40 15.58 -14.79
CA ASP A 74 50.24 16.61 -15.40
C ASP A 74 49.65 18.02 -15.17
N HIS A 75 49.99 18.63 -14.02
CA HIS A 75 49.52 19.96 -13.63
C HIS A 75 50.18 21.11 -14.41
N SER A 76 50.99 20.81 -15.43
CA SER A 76 51.79 21.78 -16.17
C SER A 76 50.94 22.87 -16.84
N GLN A 77 49.84 22.51 -17.49
CA GLN A 77 48.96 23.47 -18.17
C GLN A 77 48.13 24.34 -17.20
N ALA A 78 47.75 23.75 -16.06
CA ALA A 78 47.06 24.46 -14.98
C ALA A 78 47.99 25.47 -14.29
N LEU A 79 49.24 25.09 -14.06
CA LEU A 79 50.26 25.99 -13.51
C LEU A 79 50.61 27.12 -14.48
N GLU A 80 50.64 26.88 -15.79
CA GLU A 80 50.88 27.92 -16.79
C GLU A 80 49.72 28.93 -16.90
N SER A 81 48.48 28.45 -16.80
CA SER A 81 47.29 29.31 -16.72
C SER A 81 47.29 30.14 -15.43
N PHE A 82 47.72 29.56 -14.31
CA PHE A 82 47.85 30.26 -13.03
C PHE A 82 49.00 31.27 -13.04
N ARG A 83 50.13 30.94 -13.68
CA ARG A 83 51.25 31.86 -13.92
C ARG A 83 50.81 33.10 -14.69
N SER A 84 49.96 32.94 -15.71
CA SER A 84 49.39 34.09 -16.43
C SER A 84 48.46 34.95 -15.57
N LEU A 85 47.84 34.38 -14.53
CA LEU A 85 46.85 35.07 -13.69
C LEU A 85 47.48 35.81 -12.50
N CYS A 86 48.48 35.20 -11.84
CA CYS A 86 49.06 35.70 -10.58
C CYS A 86 50.59 35.97 -10.66
N GLY A 87 51.23 35.64 -11.78
CA GLY A 87 52.67 35.81 -11.96
C GLY A 87 53.53 34.66 -11.42
N ASP A 88 54.84 34.76 -11.67
CA ASP A 88 55.80 33.67 -11.45
C ASP A 88 56.02 33.31 -9.98
N ALA A 89 56.02 34.30 -9.09
CA ALA A 89 56.29 34.09 -7.67
C ALA A 89 55.20 33.24 -7.00
N ASP A 90 53.93 33.58 -7.26
CA ASP A 90 52.77 32.87 -6.73
C ASP A 90 52.62 31.48 -7.36
N CYS A 91 52.95 31.35 -8.66
CA CYS A 91 52.96 30.05 -9.33
C CYS A 91 54.01 29.09 -8.73
N ASN A 92 55.21 29.59 -8.41
CA ASN A 92 56.23 28.79 -7.76
C ASN A 92 55.81 28.36 -6.34
N ALA A 93 55.14 29.24 -5.60
CA ALA A 93 54.61 28.93 -4.27
C ALA A 93 53.51 27.84 -4.32
N LEU A 94 52.64 27.88 -5.32
CA LEU A 94 51.62 26.85 -5.56
C LEU A 94 52.26 25.51 -5.98
N LYS A 95 53.27 25.54 -6.87
CA LYS A 95 53.99 24.34 -7.29
C LYS A 95 54.66 23.65 -6.10
N GLY A 96 55.32 24.40 -5.22
CA GLY A 96 55.91 23.87 -3.99
C GLY A 96 54.88 23.36 -2.95
N LEU A 97 53.63 23.83 -2.99
CA LEU A 97 52.54 23.24 -2.19
C LEU A 97 52.10 21.90 -2.77
N LEU A 98 51.91 21.81 -4.09
CA LEU A 98 51.50 20.58 -4.77
C LEU A 98 52.55 19.47 -4.63
N GLU A 99 53.84 19.79 -4.77
CA GLU A 99 54.93 18.82 -4.54
C GLU A 99 54.94 18.27 -3.10
N ARG A 100 54.65 19.12 -2.10
CA ARG A 100 54.54 18.70 -0.69
C ARG A 100 53.32 17.81 -0.44
N VAL A 101 52.19 18.11 -1.09
CA VAL A 101 50.97 17.29 -1.00
C VAL A 101 51.18 15.93 -1.67
N SER A 102 51.91 15.88 -2.79
CA SER A 102 52.24 14.62 -3.49
C SER A 102 53.26 13.75 -2.76
N ALA A 103 54.11 14.33 -1.90
CA ALA A 103 55.13 13.60 -1.15
C ALA A 103 54.59 12.75 0.03
N GLY A 104 53.28 12.73 0.28
CA GLY A 104 52.61 11.70 1.09
C GLY A 104 52.94 11.65 2.59
N GLY A 105 53.43 12.72 3.20
CA GLY A 105 53.63 12.80 4.64
C GLY A 105 52.39 13.36 5.36
N ASP A 106 51.80 12.59 6.28
CA ASP A 106 50.61 12.93 7.09
C ASP A 106 50.91 13.96 8.20
N SER A 107 51.68 15.00 7.88
CA SER A 107 51.99 16.12 8.77
C SER A 107 51.55 17.46 8.15
N ASP A 108 50.84 18.23 8.99
CA ASP A 108 50.24 19.55 8.76
C ASP A 108 50.94 20.37 7.65
N VAL A 109 50.38 20.32 6.43
CA VAL A 109 50.95 21.05 5.28
C VAL A 109 50.69 22.55 5.48
N SER A 110 51.74 23.30 5.84
CA SER A 110 51.63 24.73 6.09
C SER A 110 51.00 25.47 4.90
N PRO A 111 49.97 26.31 5.15
CA PRO A 111 49.24 27.00 4.09
C PRO A 111 50.14 28.00 3.36
N VAL A 112 49.91 28.16 2.06
CA VAL A 112 50.61 29.14 1.24
C VAL A 112 49.79 30.42 1.19
N ILE A 113 50.46 31.57 1.34
CA ILE A 113 49.87 32.89 1.20
C ILE A 113 50.39 33.47 -0.11
N LEU A 114 49.47 33.84 -1.00
CA LEU A 114 49.77 34.48 -2.28
C LEU A 114 50.07 35.97 -2.09
N SER A 115 50.67 36.58 -3.11
CA SER A 115 51.04 37.99 -3.10
C SER A 115 49.83 38.90 -2.78
N PRO A 116 50.04 40.05 -2.09
CA PRO A 116 48.94 40.93 -1.73
C PRO A 116 48.29 41.55 -2.97
N ASP A 117 46.98 41.46 -3.05
CA ASP A 117 46.20 42.04 -4.14
C ASP A 117 45.11 42.95 -3.54
N ALA A 118 45.00 44.17 -4.04
CA ALA A 118 44.01 45.14 -3.62
C ALA A 118 42.67 44.97 -4.36
N ASP A 119 42.66 44.41 -5.58
CA ASP A 119 41.46 44.27 -6.39
C ASP A 119 40.57 43.12 -5.91
N LYS A 120 39.27 43.39 -5.76
CA LYS A 120 38.29 42.36 -5.36
C LYS A 120 37.89 41.47 -6.53
N ALA A 121 37.89 42.00 -7.75
CA ALA A 121 37.52 41.24 -8.95
C ALA A 121 38.58 40.17 -9.22
N HIS A 122 39.87 40.57 -9.26
CA HIS A 122 41.00 39.65 -9.44
C HIS A 122 41.06 38.58 -8.34
N ARG A 123 40.98 38.93 -7.05
CA ARG A 123 40.88 37.93 -5.98
C ARG A 123 39.74 36.92 -6.15
N SER A 124 38.58 37.36 -6.66
CA SER A 124 37.44 36.46 -6.89
C SER A 124 37.69 35.51 -8.07
N GLU A 125 38.40 35.96 -9.09
CA GLU A 125 38.83 35.15 -10.22
C GLU A 125 39.82 34.07 -9.79
N VAL A 126 40.78 34.42 -8.93
CA VAL A 126 41.72 33.47 -8.31
C VAL A 126 40.98 32.41 -7.47
N HIS A 127 40.00 32.81 -6.64
CA HIS A 127 39.17 31.85 -5.89
C HIS A 127 38.38 30.89 -6.81
N ASN A 128 37.86 31.40 -7.93
CA ASN A 128 37.15 30.58 -8.90
C ASN A 128 38.08 29.63 -9.66
N PHE A 129 39.31 30.06 -9.96
CA PHE A 129 40.34 29.20 -10.53
C PHE A 129 40.63 27.98 -9.63
N PHE A 130 40.86 28.19 -8.32
CA PHE A 130 41.08 27.08 -7.39
C PHE A 130 39.86 26.15 -7.25
N LYS A 131 38.64 26.69 -7.19
CA LYS A 131 37.42 25.88 -7.14
C LYS A 131 37.22 25.01 -8.39
N LYS A 132 37.63 25.51 -9.55
CA LYS A 132 37.48 24.81 -10.83
C LYS A 132 38.56 23.76 -11.04
N THR A 133 39.82 24.11 -10.74
CA THR A 133 40.99 23.32 -11.13
C THR A 133 41.53 22.43 -10.01
N PHE A 134 41.43 22.84 -8.74
CA PHE A 134 41.99 22.14 -7.58
C PHE A 134 40.95 21.96 -6.47
N LYS A 135 39.94 21.10 -6.70
CA LYS A 135 38.79 20.87 -5.79
C LYS A 135 39.17 20.44 -4.36
N PHE A 136 40.36 19.88 -4.16
CA PHE A 136 40.88 19.45 -2.85
C PHE A 136 41.57 20.57 -2.05
N LEU A 137 41.82 21.73 -2.66
CA LEU A 137 42.37 22.91 -2.00
C LEU A 137 41.25 23.90 -1.64
N VAL A 138 41.31 24.45 -0.44
CA VAL A 138 40.41 25.48 0.06
C VAL A 138 41.16 26.80 0.08
N THR A 139 40.50 27.87 -0.39
CA THR A 139 41.08 29.21 -0.43
C THR A 139 40.26 30.20 0.40
N ASP A 140 40.94 31.07 1.14
CA ASP A 140 40.33 32.13 1.95
C ASP A 140 41.10 33.45 1.84
N THR A 141 40.40 34.59 1.83
CA THR A 141 41.04 35.91 1.80
C THR A 141 41.39 36.35 3.23
N VAL A 142 42.64 36.71 3.48
CA VAL A 142 43.16 37.18 4.77
C VAL A 142 43.76 38.58 4.62
N GLU A 143 43.82 39.33 5.72
CA GLU A 143 44.48 40.65 5.73
C GLU A 143 46.00 40.47 5.84
N HIS A 144 46.75 41.20 5.01
CA HIS A 144 48.21 41.19 5.04
C HIS A 144 48.72 41.84 6.33
N SER A 145 49.95 41.52 6.74
CA SER A 145 50.57 42.02 7.99
C SER A 145 50.60 43.54 8.12
N ASP A 146 50.45 44.26 7.01
CA ASP A 146 50.49 45.73 6.94
C ASP A 146 49.09 46.38 7.06
N GLY A 147 48.03 45.59 7.25
CA GLY A 147 46.67 46.05 7.58
C GLY A 147 45.90 46.76 6.46
N VAL A 148 46.51 47.02 5.30
CA VAL A 148 45.89 47.76 4.18
C VAL A 148 45.60 46.86 2.97
N GLN A 149 46.42 45.82 2.73
CA GLN A 149 46.28 44.93 1.58
C GLN A 149 45.71 43.57 2.01
N ARG A 150 45.05 42.85 1.08
CA ARG A 150 44.47 41.53 1.31
C ARG A 150 45.18 40.49 0.47
N CYS A 151 45.44 39.32 1.03
CA CYS A 151 46.08 38.21 0.34
C CYS A 151 45.18 36.98 0.35
N ILE A 152 45.40 36.05 -0.58
CA ILE A 152 44.67 34.79 -0.62
C ILE A 152 45.55 33.71 0.02
N ARG A 153 44.99 33.01 0.99
CA ARG A 153 45.60 31.84 1.61
C ARG A 153 45.01 30.58 1.00
N VAL A 154 45.88 29.62 0.71
CA VAL A 154 45.56 28.33 0.10
C VAL A 154 45.95 27.21 1.08
N ARG A 155 45.00 26.32 1.39
CA ARG A 155 45.17 25.23 2.36
C ARG A 155 44.52 23.93 1.88
N LEU A 156 44.95 22.79 2.41
CA LEU A 156 44.35 21.49 2.10
C LEU A 156 42.97 21.35 2.76
N GLY A 157 41.98 20.82 2.03
CA GLY A 157 40.65 20.54 2.56
C GLY A 157 40.63 19.29 3.43
N SER A 158 40.42 19.43 4.75
CA SER A 158 40.24 18.28 5.64
C SER A 158 38.89 17.59 5.39
N GLY A 159 38.93 16.28 5.14
CA GLY A 159 37.75 15.43 4.96
C GLY A 159 36.89 15.36 6.22
N ALA A 160 35.58 15.20 6.03
CA ALA A 160 34.57 15.21 7.08
C ALA A 160 34.85 14.20 8.21
N GLY A 161 35.20 14.71 9.40
CA GLY A 161 35.32 13.95 10.65
C GLY A 161 34.72 14.75 11.81
N GLY A 162 33.74 14.18 12.51
CA GLY A 162 33.02 14.85 13.59
C GLY A 162 33.72 14.77 14.95
N GLY A 163 33.40 15.75 15.81
CA GLY A 163 33.19 15.51 17.24
C GLY A 163 34.08 16.27 18.24
N ARG A 164 33.37 16.99 19.14
CA ARG A 164 33.74 17.48 20.49
C ARG A 164 34.62 18.74 20.55
N GLY A 165 34.32 19.77 21.34
CA GLY A 165 33.20 20.05 22.24
C GLY A 165 33.49 21.31 23.07
N GLY A 166 32.49 21.84 23.80
CA GLY A 166 32.73 22.74 24.95
C GLY A 166 32.00 24.09 24.95
N GLY A 167 30.83 24.13 25.61
CA GLY A 167 30.42 25.13 26.60
C GLY A 167 30.51 26.64 26.29
N GLY A 168 29.35 27.28 26.13
CA GLY A 168 29.23 28.75 26.21
C GLY A 168 27.81 29.25 26.10
N ARG A 169 27.14 29.46 27.25
CA ARG A 169 25.82 30.07 27.37
C ARG A 169 25.83 31.49 26.79
N GLY A 170 24.88 31.79 25.90
CA GLY A 170 24.64 33.15 25.41
C GLY A 170 23.27 33.28 24.75
N ARG A 171 22.25 33.66 25.53
CA ARG A 171 20.96 34.14 25.01
C ARG A 171 21.22 35.37 24.14
N GLY A 172 20.98 35.25 22.84
CA GLY A 172 21.01 36.36 21.89
C GLY A 172 19.95 36.16 20.83
N ARG A 173 18.78 36.78 21.02
CA ARG A 173 17.78 36.98 19.97
C ARG A 173 18.46 37.70 18.79
N LYS A 174 18.67 37.00 17.68
CA LYS A 174 18.91 37.63 16.38
C LYS A 174 17.75 37.26 15.45
N ARG A 175 16.69 38.08 15.55
CA ARG A 175 15.76 38.30 14.44
C ARG A 175 16.61 38.81 13.27
N LYS A 176 16.82 37.99 12.25
CA LYS A 176 17.12 38.49 10.92
C LYS A 176 15.85 38.39 10.10
N ASN A 177 15.36 39.56 9.71
CA ASN A 177 14.43 39.76 8.61
C ASN A 177 14.86 38.90 7.42
N MET A 178 14.07 37.87 7.13
CA MET A 178 13.87 37.38 5.76
C MET A 178 12.38 37.51 5.48
N GLY A 179 12.08 37.89 4.25
CA GLY A 179 10.81 38.44 3.80
C GLY A 179 9.58 37.62 4.21
N SER A 180 8.55 38.37 4.57
CA SER A 180 7.19 37.91 4.77
C SER A 180 6.58 37.46 3.43
N SER A 181 6.78 36.20 3.05
CA SER A 181 5.93 35.54 2.03
C SER A 181 5.90 34.00 2.05
N ASP A 182 6.69 33.30 2.89
CA ASP A 182 6.84 31.82 2.78
C ASP A 182 6.27 31.00 3.96
N TRP A 183 5.28 31.54 4.68
CA TRP A 183 4.59 30.81 5.77
C TRP A 183 3.32 30.09 5.31
N ARG A 184 3.40 29.36 4.20
CA ARG A 184 2.55 28.19 3.95
C ARG A 184 3.43 27.06 3.44
N ASP A 185 3.71 26.12 4.33
CA ASP A 185 4.24 24.82 3.98
C ASP A 185 3.14 24.06 3.20
N ASP A 186 2.97 24.43 1.93
CA ASP A 186 2.09 23.77 0.96
C ASP A 186 2.79 22.54 0.33
N THR A 187 3.79 21.96 1.03
CA THR A 187 4.35 20.67 0.64
C THR A 187 3.60 19.53 1.36
N PRO A 188 2.93 18.60 0.65
CA PRO A 188 2.15 17.53 1.29
C PRO A 188 2.97 16.52 2.11
N PHE A 189 4.31 16.61 2.04
CA PHE A 189 5.24 15.58 2.47
C PHE A 189 6.28 16.12 3.44
N ASP A 190 6.64 15.30 4.43
CA ASP A 190 7.64 15.61 5.44
C ASP A 190 9.05 15.74 4.82
N SER A 191 9.61 16.95 4.83
CA SER A 191 10.91 17.28 4.23
C SER A 191 12.11 17.08 5.18
N ARG A 192 11.89 16.55 6.38
CA ARG A 192 12.97 16.32 7.36
C ARG A 192 14.00 15.31 6.84
N GLY A 193 15.23 15.78 6.62
CA GLY A 193 16.33 14.98 6.07
C GLY A 193 16.53 15.13 4.55
N SER A 194 15.75 15.98 3.88
CA SER A 194 15.85 16.27 2.45
C SER A 194 17.02 17.19 2.05
N SER A 195 17.81 17.70 3.00
CA SER A 195 18.81 18.75 2.73
C SER A 195 19.96 18.32 1.82
N ASN A 196 20.10 17.02 1.53
CA ASN A 196 21.15 16.46 0.68
C ASN A 196 20.59 15.46 -0.37
N TRP A 197 19.37 15.69 -0.86
CA TRP A 197 18.78 14.87 -1.92
C TRP A 197 19.23 15.38 -3.29
N SER A 198 19.88 14.54 -4.10
CA SER A 198 20.31 14.90 -5.44
C SER A 198 19.11 15.02 -6.39
N ASP A 199 19.12 16.03 -7.26
CA ASP A 199 18.05 16.26 -8.23
C ASP A 199 17.93 15.13 -9.28
N ASN A 200 19.00 14.37 -9.48
CA ASN A 200 19.06 13.23 -10.40
C ASN A 200 18.34 11.98 -9.85
N VAL A 201 18.06 11.91 -8.54
CA VAL A 201 17.39 10.77 -7.92
C VAL A 201 15.90 11.06 -7.77
N GLY A 202 15.06 10.10 -8.21
CA GLY A 202 13.61 10.18 -8.09
C GLY A 202 13.17 10.60 -6.68
N LYS A 203 12.19 11.52 -6.60
CA LYS A 203 11.74 12.13 -5.33
C LYS A 203 11.14 11.12 -4.36
N PHE A 204 10.69 9.98 -4.84
CA PHE A 204 10.05 8.94 -4.06
C PHE A 204 10.85 7.65 -4.14
N LEU A 205 10.92 6.94 -3.02
CA LEU A 205 11.40 5.57 -2.98
C LEU A 205 10.21 4.63 -3.05
N ARG A 206 10.12 3.84 -4.13
CA ARG A 206 9.21 2.70 -4.25
C ARG A 206 9.86 1.47 -3.63
N PHE A 207 9.08 0.70 -2.88
CA PHE A 207 9.48 -0.57 -2.31
C PHE A 207 8.29 -1.53 -2.24
N HIS A 208 8.57 -2.83 -2.15
CA HIS A 208 7.56 -3.85 -1.94
C HIS A 208 7.39 -4.06 -0.43
N LEU A 209 6.16 -3.93 0.05
CA LEU A 209 5.76 -4.20 1.42
C LEU A 209 5.17 -5.60 1.49
N TYR A 210 5.88 -6.51 2.15
CA TYR A 210 5.38 -7.82 2.55
C TYR A 210 4.85 -7.74 3.99
N LYS A 211 3.64 -8.21 4.24
CA LYS A 211 3.04 -8.24 5.58
C LYS A 211 2.28 -9.54 5.84
N GLU A 212 2.31 -9.99 7.09
CA GLU A 212 1.65 -11.19 7.56
C GLU A 212 0.68 -10.84 8.69
N ASN A 213 -0.59 -11.19 8.54
CA ASN A 213 -1.62 -10.99 9.55
C ASN A 213 -1.74 -9.53 10.07
N LYS A 214 -1.48 -8.55 9.20
CA LYS A 214 -1.47 -7.11 9.52
C LYS A 214 -2.22 -6.29 8.50
N ASP A 215 -2.80 -5.20 8.97
CA ASP A 215 -3.42 -4.19 8.11
C ASP A 215 -2.34 -3.31 7.45
N THR A 216 -2.60 -2.80 6.24
CA THR A 216 -1.66 -1.92 5.51
C THR A 216 -1.35 -0.64 6.30
N GLN A 217 -2.36 0.02 6.87
CA GLN A 217 -2.16 1.24 7.67
C GLN A 217 -1.42 0.95 8.98
N GLU A 218 -1.69 -0.20 9.60
CA GLU A 218 -0.97 -0.65 10.79
C GLU A 218 0.52 -0.84 10.47
N ALA A 219 0.84 -1.52 9.36
CA ALA A 219 2.22 -1.75 8.92
C ALA A 219 2.96 -0.44 8.63
N LEU A 220 2.35 0.45 7.84
CA LEU A 220 2.92 1.77 7.51
C LEU A 220 3.04 2.66 8.76
N GLY A 221 2.11 2.56 9.70
CA GLY A 221 2.17 3.28 10.98
C GLY A 221 3.34 2.83 11.85
N VAL A 222 3.69 1.54 11.85
CA VAL A 222 4.88 1.03 12.55
C VAL A 222 6.16 1.52 11.87
N ILE A 223 6.26 1.38 10.54
CA ILE A 223 7.41 1.85 9.76
C ILE A 223 7.61 3.36 9.94
N GLY A 224 6.53 4.14 9.83
CA GLY A 224 6.53 5.59 10.02
C GLY A 224 7.05 6.00 11.38
N LYS A 225 6.55 5.39 12.47
CA LYS A 225 7.05 5.65 13.83
C LYS A 225 8.54 5.38 13.98
N MET A 226 9.05 4.29 13.39
CA MET A 226 10.47 3.94 13.46
C MET A 226 11.37 4.88 12.65
N LEU A 227 10.85 5.44 11.54
CA LEU A 227 11.56 6.42 10.72
C LEU A 227 11.37 7.87 11.17
N GLY A 228 10.45 8.11 12.11
CA GLY A 228 10.03 9.45 12.52
C GLY A 228 9.13 10.17 11.51
N LEU A 229 8.48 9.42 10.61
CA LEU A 229 7.63 9.92 9.54
C LEU A 229 6.14 9.78 9.87
N GLN A 230 5.33 10.66 9.28
CA GLN A 230 3.88 10.60 9.38
C GLN A 230 3.30 9.61 8.35
N PRO A 231 2.16 8.94 8.63
CA PRO A 231 1.52 8.01 7.69
C PRO A 231 1.21 8.62 6.32
N ARG A 232 0.91 9.93 6.26
CA ARG A 232 0.68 10.66 5.00
C ARG A 232 1.88 10.70 4.06
N SER A 233 3.09 10.43 4.56
CA SER A 233 4.30 10.39 3.73
C SER A 233 4.39 9.12 2.88
N PHE A 234 3.52 8.14 3.11
CA PHE A 234 3.45 6.89 2.36
C PHE A 234 2.28 6.94 1.36
N GLY A 235 2.57 6.61 0.11
CA GLY A 235 1.58 6.37 -0.94
C GLY A 235 1.46 4.87 -1.24
N PHE A 236 0.25 4.38 -1.49
CA PHE A 236 -0.04 2.98 -1.82
C PHE A 236 -1.28 2.92 -2.73
N ALA A 237 -1.40 1.87 -3.55
CA ALA A 237 -2.49 1.77 -4.53
C ALA A 237 -3.81 1.25 -3.95
N GLY A 238 -3.75 0.46 -2.88
CA GLY A 238 -4.93 0.01 -2.14
C GLY A 238 -4.57 -0.74 -0.86
N THR A 239 -5.54 -0.88 0.04
CA THR A 239 -5.45 -1.71 1.23
C THR A 239 -5.55 -3.19 0.86
N LYS A 240 -4.84 -4.05 1.60
CA LYS A 240 -4.89 -5.51 1.42
C LYS A 240 -5.38 -6.19 2.70
N ASP A 241 -5.97 -7.37 2.58
CA ASP A 241 -6.50 -8.17 3.68
C ASP A 241 -5.57 -8.23 4.90
N LYS A 242 -6.13 -8.00 6.10
CA LYS A 242 -5.39 -8.18 7.34
C LYS A 242 -5.02 -9.64 7.57
N ARG A 243 -5.99 -10.55 7.58
CA ARG A 243 -5.79 -12.00 7.82
C ARG A 243 -5.37 -12.69 6.52
N ALA A 244 -4.15 -12.40 6.08
CA ALA A 244 -3.53 -12.90 4.87
C ALA A 244 -2.01 -12.70 4.94
N VAL A 245 -1.28 -13.32 4.01
CA VAL A 245 0.07 -12.91 3.61
C VAL A 245 -0.07 -12.05 2.38
N THR A 246 0.43 -10.82 2.39
CA THR A 246 0.21 -9.90 1.26
C THR A 246 1.46 -9.14 0.88
N THR A 247 1.70 -8.99 -0.41
CA THR A 247 2.77 -8.17 -0.98
C THR A 247 2.17 -7.06 -1.85
N GLN A 248 2.55 -5.80 -1.61
CA GLN A 248 2.05 -4.63 -2.33
C GLN A 248 3.13 -3.57 -2.56
N GLN A 249 2.96 -2.70 -3.56
CA GLN A 249 3.84 -1.55 -3.77
C GLN A 249 3.49 -0.40 -2.83
N VAL A 250 4.54 0.24 -2.33
CA VAL A 250 4.44 1.44 -1.49
C VAL A 250 5.51 2.43 -1.93
N THR A 251 5.18 3.71 -1.95
CA THR A 251 6.12 4.80 -2.17
C THR A 251 6.26 5.65 -0.92
N VAL A 252 7.47 6.14 -0.64
CA VAL A 252 7.73 7.09 0.44
C VAL A 252 8.55 8.28 -0.07
N PHE A 253 8.19 9.49 0.34
CA PHE A 253 8.87 10.70 -0.12
C PHE A 253 10.25 10.88 0.52
N LYS A 254 11.29 11.03 -0.30
CA LYS A 254 12.67 11.39 0.07
C LYS A 254 13.28 10.58 1.24
N VAL A 255 13.12 9.26 1.21
CA VAL A 255 13.76 8.34 2.15
C VAL A 255 14.76 7.45 1.40
N GLN A 256 15.97 7.31 1.94
CA GLN A 256 16.97 6.40 1.39
C GLN A 256 16.62 4.92 1.65
N ALA A 257 16.89 4.06 0.68
CA ALA A 257 16.60 2.63 0.77
C ALA A 257 17.31 1.94 1.96
N SER A 258 18.55 2.36 2.27
CA SER A 258 19.32 1.86 3.41
C SER A 258 18.58 1.99 4.74
N ARG A 259 17.85 3.09 4.95
CA ARG A 259 17.07 3.33 6.16
C ARG A 259 15.90 2.37 6.30
N LEU A 260 15.24 2.01 5.19
CA LEU A 260 14.15 1.04 5.19
C LEU A 260 14.66 -0.39 5.34
N ALA A 261 15.71 -0.76 4.59
CA ALA A 261 16.31 -2.09 4.64
C ALA A 261 16.80 -2.44 6.07
N ALA A 262 17.38 -1.48 6.79
CA ALA A 262 17.83 -1.65 8.17
C ALA A 262 16.70 -1.99 9.15
N LEU A 263 15.44 -1.67 8.82
CA LEU A 263 14.30 -1.99 9.69
C LEU A 263 13.89 -3.46 9.61
N ASN A 264 14.24 -4.19 8.55
CA ASN A 264 13.81 -5.57 8.36
C ASN A 264 14.11 -6.49 9.55
N ASN A 265 15.22 -6.27 10.27
CA ASN A 265 15.59 -7.08 11.42
C ASN A 265 14.73 -6.79 12.67
N ARG A 266 14.07 -5.63 12.72
CA ARG A 266 13.26 -5.17 13.85
C ARG A 266 11.76 -5.27 13.59
N LEU A 267 11.38 -5.47 12.33
CA LEU A 267 9.99 -5.59 11.89
C LEU A 267 9.51 -7.05 12.01
N PHE A 268 8.55 -7.28 12.91
CA PHE A 268 7.89 -8.57 13.09
C PHE A 268 6.66 -8.68 12.17
N GLY A 269 6.59 -9.76 11.37
CA GLY A 269 5.50 -9.99 10.39
C GLY A 269 5.42 -8.92 9.29
N ILE A 270 6.48 -8.14 9.09
CA ILE A 270 6.59 -7.12 8.04
C ILE A 270 8.01 -7.21 7.46
N LYS A 271 8.14 -7.20 6.13
CA LYS A 271 9.40 -7.09 5.43
C LYS A 271 9.28 -6.09 4.28
N VAL A 272 10.36 -5.38 3.98
CA VAL A 272 10.45 -4.42 2.89
C VAL A 272 11.65 -4.74 2.00
N GLY A 273 11.47 -4.63 0.68
CA GLY A 273 12.52 -4.93 -0.30
C GLY A 273 12.19 -4.39 -1.68
N ASN A 274 12.89 -4.85 -2.71
CA ASN A 274 12.70 -4.43 -4.10
C ASN A 274 12.66 -2.89 -4.25
N PHE A 275 13.70 -2.24 -3.73
CA PHE A 275 13.82 -0.79 -3.67
C PHE A 275 14.08 -0.18 -5.05
N CYS A 276 13.39 0.90 -5.40
CA CYS A 276 13.56 1.61 -6.66
C CYS A 276 13.20 3.09 -6.49
N TYR A 277 14.05 4.02 -6.93
CA TYR A 277 13.72 5.45 -6.89
C TYR A 277 12.86 5.84 -8.09
N VAL A 278 11.75 6.52 -7.84
CA VAL A 278 10.74 6.92 -8.83
C VAL A 278 10.40 8.41 -8.71
N LYS A 279 9.97 9.02 -9.81
CA LYS A 279 9.66 10.46 -9.87
C LYS A 279 8.34 10.82 -9.20
N GLU A 280 7.35 9.92 -9.27
CA GLU A 280 5.98 10.13 -8.79
C GLU A 280 5.64 9.15 -7.67
N GLY A 281 4.80 9.60 -6.73
CA GLY A 281 4.27 8.77 -5.66
C GLY A 281 3.08 7.94 -6.13
N LEU A 282 2.88 6.80 -5.50
CA LEU A 282 1.74 5.91 -5.76
C LEU A 282 0.48 6.48 -5.10
N VAL A 283 -0.61 6.54 -5.86
CA VAL A 283 -1.92 7.04 -5.42
C VAL A 283 -2.93 5.87 -5.35
N LEU A 284 -4.02 6.03 -4.60
CA LEU A 284 -5.10 5.05 -4.58
C LEU A 284 -5.65 4.77 -5.99
N GLY A 285 -6.04 3.52 -6.23
CA GLY A 285 -6.54 3.07 -7.53
C GLY A 285 -5.45 2.85 -8.59
N GLN A 286 -4.18 3.11 -8.27
CA GLN A 286 -3.07 2.87 -9.18
C GLN A 286 -2.61 1.39 -9.21
N LEU A 287 -3.56 0.47 -9.36
CA LEU A 287 -3.32 -0.97 -9.54
C LEU A 287 -4.25 -1.51 -10.63
N THR A 288 -3.87 -2.62 -11.28
CA THR A 288 -4.75 -3.33 -12.22
C THR A 288 -5.61 -4.36 -11.49
N GLY A 289 -5.06 -5.01 -10.47
CA GLY A 289 -5.75 -6.06 -9.74
C GLY A 289 -4.92 -6.68 -8.63
N ASN A 290 -5.35 -7.85 -8.18
CA ASN A 290 -4.63 -8.66 -7.21
C ASN A 290 -4.62 -10.12 -7.66
N ARG A 291 -3.47 -10.77 -7.59
CA ARG A 291 -3.34 -12.22 -7.74
C ARG A 291 -3.48 -12.88 -6.38
N PHE A 292 -4.37 -13.85 -6.31
CA PHE A 292 -4.67 -14.61 -5.12
C PHE A 292 -4.13 -16.02 -5.28
N THR A 293 -3.46 -16.51 -4.23
CA THR A 293 -3.19 -17.93 -4.04
C THR A 293 -3.92 -18.37 -2.77
N ILE A 294 -4.97 -19.18 -2.93
CA ILE A 294 -5.89 -19.57 -1.87
C ILE A 294 -5.85 -21.08 -1.71
N THR A 295 -5.60 -21.55 -0.49
CA THR A 295 -5.69 -22.96 -0.14
C THR A 295 -6.93 -23.20 0.71
N LEU A 296 -7.85 -24.01 0.20
CA LEU A 296 -9.03 -24.49 0.92
C LEU A 296 -8.65 -25.80 1.60
N ARG A 297 -8.80 -25.88 2.93
CA ARG A 297 -8.48 -27.07 3.73
C ARG A 297 -9.72 -27.89 4.07
N GLY A 298 -9.52 -29.16 4.39
CA GLY A 298 -10.61 -30.07 4.78
C GLY A 298 -11.68 -30.20 3.70
N VAL A 299 -11.25 -30.30 2.44
CA VAL A 299 -12.16 -30.39 1.30
C VAL A 299 -12.94 -31.70 1.39
N THR A 300 -14.27 -31.61 1.42
CA THR A 300 -15.17 -32.77 1.46
C THR A 300 -16.17 -32.66 0.32
N ALA A 301 -16.17 -33.64 -0.58
CA ALA A 301 -17.06 -33.74 -1.73
C ALA A 301 -17.49 -35.21 -1.92
N GLU A 302 -18.58 -35.44 -2.65
CA GLU A 302 -19.06 -36.79 -2.97
C GLU A 302 -18.12 -37.52 -3.94
N SER A 303 -17.45 -36.77 -4.81
CA SER A 303 -16.44 -37.29 -5.74
C SER A 303 -15.40 -36.22 -6.05
N GLU A 304 -14.19 -36.63 -6.44
CA GLU A 304 -13.17 -35.69 -6.93
C GLU A 304 -13.61 -34.98 -8.21
N ASP A 305 -14.40 -35.64 -9.06
CA ASP A 305 -14.89 -35.06 -10.31
C ASP A 305 -15.88 -33.92 -10.07
N MET A 306 -16.62 -33.94 -8.95
CA MET A 306 -17.44 -32.82 -8.51
C MET A 306 -16.58 -31.57 -8.27
N ILE A 307 -15.42 -31.74 -7.63
CA ILE A 307 -14.48 -30.64 -7.37
C ILE A 307 -13.94 -30.10 -8.69
N LYS A 308 -13.47 -30.99 -9.58
CA LYS A 308 -12.95 -30.62 -10.91
C LYS A 308 -13.97 -29.83 -11.72
N ASN A 309 -15.20 -30.33 -11.80
CA ASN A 309 -16.29 -29.67 -12.53
C ASN A 309 -16.62 -28.30 -11.95
N ALA A 310 -16.67 -28.16 -10.62
CA ALA A 310 -16.95 -26.89 -9.97
C ALA A 310 -15.84 -25.86 -10.21
N VAL A 311 -14.57 -26.29 -10.15
CA VAL A 311 -13.39 -25.46 -10.38
C VAL A 311 -13.28 -25.03 -11.85
N ASP A 312 -13.47 -25.96 -12.79
CA ASP A 312 -13.50 -25.65 -14.23
C ASP A 312 -14.70 -24.75 -14.59
N GLY A 313 -15.83 -24.94 -13.91
CA GLY A 313 -17.01 -24.09 -14.03
C GLY A 313 -16.73 -22.64 -13.60
N LEU A 314 -16.02 -22.44 -12.48
CA LEU A 314 -15.62 -21.09 -12.03
C LEU A 314 -14.68 -20.43 -13.04
N GLY A 315 -13.73 -21.16 -13.61
CA GLY A 315 -12.82 -20.65 -14.64
C GLY A 315 -13.55 -20.23 -15.93
N LYS A 316 -14.53 -21.02 -16.38
CA LYS A 316 -15.27 -20.79 -17.64
C LYS A 316 -16.40 -19.77 -17.51
N ASN A 317 -17.21 -19.88 -16.46
CA ASN A 317 -18.42 -19.08 -16.28
C ASN A 317 -18.18 -17.85 -15.40
N GLY A 318 -17.09 -17.82 -14.63
CA GLY A 318 -16.82 -16.76 -13.69
C GLY A 318 -17.75 -16.80 -12.48
N PHE A 319 -17.91 -15.64 -11.84
CA PHE A 319 -18.75 -15.44 -10.67
C PHE A 319 -19.48 -14.09 -10.73
N ILE A 320 -20.53 -13.93 -9.92
CA ILE A 320 -21.23 -12.65 -9.79
C ILE A 320 -20.41 -11.74 -8.89
N ASN A 321 -20.13 -10.52 -9.37
CA ASN A 321 -19.18 -9.58 -8.77
C ASN A 321 -19.77 -8.79 -7.58
N TYR A 322 -20.42 -9.48 -6.65
CA TYR A 322 -21.01 -8.90 -5.44
C TYR A 322 -20.00 -8.12 -4.59
N TYR A 323 -20.51 -7.11 -3.88
CA TYR A 323 -19.83 -6.58 -2.71
C TYR A 323 -19.95 -7.58 -1.57
N GLY A 324 -18.83 -8.16 -1.16
CA GLY A 324 -18.81 -9.13 -0.06
C GLY A 324 -19.16 -8.50 1.30
N LEU A 325 -19.45 -9.34 2.31
CA LEU A 325 -19.85 -8.89 3.65
C LEU A 325 -18.85 -7.94 4.32
N GLN A 326 -17.57 -8.00 3.97
CA GLN A 326 -16.55 -7.05 4.43
C GLN A 326 -16.91 -5.59 4.12
N ARG A 327 -17.63 -5.32 3.01
CA ARG A 327 -18.07 -3.98 2.62
C ARG A 327 -19.12 -3.39 3.59
N PHE A 328 -19.89 -4.27 4.24
CA PHE A 328 -20.93 -3.88 5.19
C PHE A 328 -20.44 -3.83 6.65
N GLY A 329 -19.15 -4.08 6.85
CA GLY A 329 -18.50 -4.13 8.16
C GLY A 329 -18.68 -5.48 8.88
N SER A 330 -17.80 -5.75 9.83
CA SER A 330 -17.84 -6.98 10.66
C SER A 330 -18.59 -6.80 11.98
N GLY A 331 -19.12 -5.60 12.25
CA GLY A 331 -19.88 -5.29 13.46
C GLY A 331 -21.35 -5.73 13.35
N SER A 332 -22.08 -5.67 14.46
CA SER A 332 -23.52 -5.96 14.48
C SER A 332 -24.38 -4.86 13.87
N VAL A 333 -23.87 -3.62 13.78
CA VAL A 333 -24.52 -2.55 13.01
C VAL A 333 -23.91 -2.51 11.62
N PRO A 334 -24.69 -2.85 10.57
CA PRO A 334 -24.21 -2.75 9.20
C PRO A 334 -23.92 -1.31 8.79
N THR A 335 -22.84 -1.10 8.04
CA THR A 335 -22.43 0.24 7.58
C THR A 335 -23.46 0.91 6.66
N HIS A 336 -24.21 0.12 5.88
CA HIS A 336 -25.21 0.64 4.96
C HIS A 336 -26.40 1.29 5.68
N LEU A 337 -26.74 0.86 6.91
CA LEU A 337 -27.78 1.52 7.72
C LEU A 337 -27.35 2.91 8.18
N VAL A 338 -26.06 3.07 8.52
CA VAL A 338 -25.49 4.40 8.81
C VAL A 338 -25.53 5.25 7.55
N GLY A 339 -25.19 4.68 6.39
CA GLY A 339 -25.30 5.35 5.09
C GLY A 339 -26.71 5.83 4.78
N ALA A 340 -27.71 4.99 5.01
CA ALA A 340 -29.12 5.33 4.82
C ALA A 340 -29.56 6.49 5.73
N ALA A 341 -29.20 6.45 7.02
CA ALA A 341 -29.49 7.53 7.96
C ALA A 341 -28.82 8.85 7.56
N LEU A 342 -27.59 8.79 7.03
CA LEU A 342 -26.90 9.98 6.49
C LEU A 342 -27.64 10.55 5.28
N LEU A 343 -28.06 9.71 4.34
CA LEU A 343 -28.78 10.10 3.13
C LEU A 343 -30.16 10.72 3.42
N ARG A 344 -30.83 10.26 4.48
CA ARG A 344 -32.09 10.86 4.95
C ARG A 344 -31.90 12.19 5.71
N GLY A 345 -30.67 12.54 6.07
CA GLY A 345 -30.40 13.71 6.93
C GLY A 345 -30.72 13.49 8.40
N GLU A 346 -30.86 12.25 8.84
CA GLU A 346 -31.16 11.88 10.23
C GLU A 346 -29.86 11.87 11.07
N TRP A 347 -29.22 13.03 11.22
CA TRP A 347 -27.88 13.15 11.84
C TRP A 347 -27.78 12.52 13.22
N LYS A 348 -28.82 12.69 14.05
CA LYS A 348 -28.86 12.12 15.40
C LYS A 348 -28.96 10.59 15.35
N ALA A 349 -29.75 10.04 14.44
CA ALA A 349 -29.87 8.60 14.26
C ALA A 349 -28.55 8.00 13.78
N ALA A 350 -27.87 8.64 12.82
CA ALA A 350 -26.55 8.22 12.35
C ALA A 350 -25.49 8.22 13.48
N VAL A 351 -25.47 9.26 14.32
CA VAL A 351 -24.59 9.31 15.51
C VAL A 351 -24.91 8.18 16.49
N ASN A 352 -26.20 7.93 16.76
CA ASN A 352 -26.62 6.86 17.66
C ASN A 352 -26.24 5.49 17.10
N LEU A 353 -26.42 5.22 15.81
CA LEU A 353 -25.99 3.98 15.17
C LEU A 353 -24.47 3.73 15.32
N ILE A 354 -23.68 4.81 15.36
CA ILE A 354 -22.22 4.74 15.56
C ILE A 354 -21.84 4.53 17.03
N LEU A 355 -22.53 5.21 17.97
CA LEU A 355 -22.14 5.24 19.38
C LEU A 355 -22.85 4.22 20.27
N ASP A 356 -24.08 3.80 19.93
CA ASP A 356 -24.92 2.97 20.78
C ASP A 356 -24.29 1.58 21.04
N PRO A 357 -24.62 0.95 22.20
CA PRO A 357 -24.22 -0.41 22.51
C PRO A 357 -24.56 -1.41 21.40
N ARG A 358 -23.67 -2.36 21.19
CA ARG A 358 -23.74 -3.32 20.08
C ARG A 358 -23.62 -4.74 20.60
N GLU A 359 -24.45 -5.63 20.06
CA GLU A 359 -24.33 -7.06 20.35
C GLU A 359 -23.10 -7.65 19.63
N GLY A 360 -22.39 -8.57 20.26
CA GLY A 360 -21.21 -9.23 19.68
C GLY A 360 -19.90 -8.41 19.66
N GLU A 361 -19.91 -7.18 20.16
CA GLU A 361 -18.67 -6.43 20.43
C GLU A 361 -18.02 -6.90 21.74
N ARG A 362 -16.73 -6.62 21.93
CA ARG A 362 -16.05 -6.95 23.20
C ARG A 362 -16.73 -6.24 24.37
N ASP A 363 -16.85 -6.96 25.49
CA ASP A 363 -17.56 -6.48 26.69
C ASP A 363 -16.99 -5.16 27.24
N ASP A 364 -15.67 -4.96 27.13
CA ASP A 364 -15.00 -3.73 27.57
C ASP A 364 -15.44 -2.49 26.77
N ILE A 365 -15.59 -2.62 25.45
CA ILE A 365 -16.06 -1.52 24.59
C ILE A 365 -17.58 -1.33 24.76
N ASN A 366 -18.33 -2.42 24.85
CA ASN A 366 -19.78 -2.38 24.97
C ASN A 366 -20.22 -1.72 26.29
N GLU A 367 -19.50 -1.97 27.39
CA GLU A 367 -19.73 -1.32 28.69
C GLU A 367 -19.53 0.20 28.61
N VAL A 368 -18.50 0.67 27.89
CA VAL A 368 -18.26 2.11 27.67
C VAL A 368 -19.42 2.74 26.91
N ARG A 369 -19.91 2.07 25.86
CA ARG A 369 -21.08 2.54 25.09
C ARG A 369 -22.34 2.62 25.93
N LYS A 370 -22.59 1.62 26.80
CA LYS A 370 -23.76 1.59 27.70
C LYS A 370 -23.72 2.76 28.68
N ARG A 371 -22.58 2.96 29.36
CA ARG A 371 -22.41 4.07 30.30
C ARG A 371 -22.56 5.42 29.62
N TYR A 372 -22.03 5.58 28.42
CA TYR A 372 -22.22 6.80 27.63
C TYR A 372 -23.69 7.04 27.29
N LYS A 373 -24.43 6.00 26.89
CA LYS A 373 -25.86 6.09 26.57
C LYS A 373 -26.73 6.46 27.78
N GLU A 374 -26.38 5.96 28.97
CA GLU A 374 -27.11 6.23 30.21
C GLU A 374 -26.78 7.61 30.81
N HIS A 375 -25.50 7.98 30.87
CA HIS A 375 -25.04 9.14 31.64
C HIS A 375 -24.63 10.33 30.77
N GLY A 376 -24.38 10.12 29.47
CA GLY A 376 -23.93 11.18 28.55
C GLY A 376 -22.51 11.71 28.81
N ASP A 377 -21.71 11.04 29.65
CA ASP A 377 -20.36 11.49 30.00
C ASP A 377 -19.36 11.24 28.85
N ILE A 378 -19.08 12.30 28.09
CA ILE A 378 -18.15 12.30 26.97
C ILE A 378 -16.70 12.10 27.43
N ASP A 379 -16.30 12.64 28.58
CA ASP A 379 -14.92 12.58 29.06
C ASP A 379 -14.55 11.17 29.53
N MET A 380 -15.49 10.49 30.21
CA MET A 380 -15.34 9.07 30.55
C MET A 380 -15.23 8.21 29.29
N ALA A 381 -16.10 8.44 28.30
CA ALA A 381 -16.07 7.69 27.04
C ALA A 381 -14.74 7.87 26.28
N LEU A 382 -14.24 9.11 26.15
CA LEU A 382 -12.98 9.39 25.45
C LEU A 382 -11.74 8.80 26.10
N ARG A 383 -11.74 8.64 27.44
CA ARG A 383 -10.65 8.01 28.19
C ARG A 383 -10.64 6.49 28.00
N ASN A 384 -11.82 5.87 27.98
CA ASN A 384 -11.95 4.42 27.93
C ASN A 384 -12.02 3.85 26.51
N PHE A 385 -12.43 4.64 25.51
CA PHE A 385 -12.44 4.16 24.12
C PHE A 385 -11.03 3.98 23.56
N PRO A 386 -10.73 2.80 22.99
CA PRO A 386 -9.42 2.51 22.40
C PRO A 386 -9.15 3.38 21.16
N ARG A 387 -7.87 3.61 20.87
CA ARG A 387 -7.43 4.54 19.80
C ARG A 387 -7.86 4.15 18.39
N HIS A 388 -8.18 2.88 18.14
CA HIS A 388 -8.59 2.40 16.82
C HIS A 388 -10.06 2.73 16.48
N LEU A 389 -10.88 3.13 17.46
CA LEU A 389 -12.26 3.60 17.24
C LEU A 389 -12.25 5.07 16.82
N VAL A 390 -11.80 5.33 15.59
CA VAL A 390 -11.56 6.68 15.07
C VAL A 390 -12.88 7.46 14.93
N ALA A 391 -13.93 6.84 14.41
CA ALA A 391 -15.21 7.50 14.18
C ALA A 391 -15.89 7.91 15.50
N GLU A 392 -15.98 6.99 16.46
CA GLU A 392 -16.58 7.22 17.77
C GLU A 392 -15.86 8.36 18.51
N ARG A 393 -14.52 8.31 18.55
CA ARG A 393 -13.72 9.33 19.22
C ARG A 393 -13.84 10.69 18.54
N ALA A 394 -13.87 10.74 17.20
CA ALA A 394 -14.04 11.99 16.46
C ALA A 394 -15.39 12.66 16.74
N ILE A 395 -16.48 11.87 16.73
CA ILE A 395 -17.83 12.34 17.07
C ILE A 395 -17.84 12.92 18.49
N LEU A 396 -17.34 12.18 19.47
CA LEU A 396 -17.31 12.60 20.87
C LEU A 396 -16.47 13.87 21.09
N GLN A 397 -15.32 14.00 20.43
CA GLN A 397 -14.50 15.21 20.48
C GLN A 397 -15.23 16.44 19.92
N CYS A 398 -15.99 16.27 18.84
CA CYS A 398 -16.80 17.36 18.28
C CYS A 398 -18.01 17.68 19.15
N LEU A 399 -18.72 16.68 19.68
CA LEU A 399 -19.84 16.90 20.60
C LEU A 399 -19.41 17.59 21.90
N LYS A 400 -18.18 17.35 22.37
CA LYS A 400 -17.60 18.08 23.50
C LYS A 400 -17.44 19.58 23.22
N LYS A 401 -17.07 19.95 21.98
CA LYS A 401 -16.88 21.35 21.57
C LYS A 401 -18.20 22.04 21.23
N CYS A 402 -19.10 21.31 20.56
CA CYS A 402 -20.38 21.83 20.07
C CYS A 402 -21.52 20.85 20.44
N PRO A 403 -22.06 20.92 21.66
CA PRO A 403 -23.16 20.07 22.09
C PRO A 403 -24.38 20.22 21.19
N GLY A 404 -25.03 19.12 20.83
CA GLY A 404 -26.27 19.11 20.02
C GLY A 404 -26.07 19.27 18.50
N ASN A 405 -24.88 19.67 18.02
CA ASN A 405 -24.59 19.76 16.59
C ASN A 405 -24.08 18.42 16.02
N HIS A 406 -25.01 17.50 15.77
CA HIS A 406 -24.73 16.15 15.27
C HIS A 406 -24.12 16.15 13.87
N LEU A 407 -24.53 17.07 12.99
CA LEU A 407 -23.96 17.19 11.64
C LEU A 407 -22.47 17.55 11.71
N GLN A 408 -22.10 18.52 12.56
CA GLN A 408 -20.70 18.88 12.75
C GLN A 408 -19.91 17.75 13.41
N ALA A 409 -20.55 16.96 14.28
CA ALA A 409 -19.92 15.78 14.87
C ALA A 409 -19.62 14.69 13.83
N LEU A 410 -20.56 14.44 12.91
CA LEU A 410 -20.34 13.54 11.77
C LEU A 410 -19.27 14.08 10.84
N LYS A 411 -19.24 15.39 10.56
CA LYS A 411 -18.15 16.05 9.82
C LYS A 411 -16.81 16.07 10.55
N GLY A 412 -16.76 15.69 11.83
CA GLY A 412 -15.50 15.48 12.56
C GLY A 412 -14.80 14.18 12.15
N ILE A 413 -15.54 13.20 11.64
CA ILE A 413 -14.98 11.93 11.16
C ILE A 413 -14.17 12.19 9.89
N PRO A 414 -13.00 11.57 9.69
CA PRO A 414 -12.23 11.69 8.44
C PRO A 414 -13.11 11.38 7.20
N ARG A 415 -13.05 12.25 6.17
CA ARG A 415 -13.94 12.21 4.98
C ARG A 415 -14.06 10.81 4.37
N THR A 416 -12.92 10.22 4.07
CA THR A 416 -12.65 8.79 3.91
C THR A 416 -13.66 7.84 4.58
N LEU A 417 -13.73 7.83 5.91
CA LEU A 417 -14.62 6.92 6.66
C LEU A 417 -16.09 7.33 6.55
N ARG A 418 -16.37 8.63 6.38
CA ARG A 418 -17.74 9.11 6.16
C ARG A 418 -18.30 8.60 4.85
N MET A 419 -17.50 8.66 3.79
CA MET A 419 -17.92 8.27 2.45
C MET A 419 -18.10 6.75 2.34
N MET A 420 -17.33 5.97 3.10
CA MET A 420 -17.55 4.52 3.22
C MET A 420 -19.00 4.17 3.59
N TYR A 421 -19.65 4.91 4.50
CA TYR A 421 -21.06 4.64 4.86
C TYR A 421 -22.00 4.86 3.67
N VAL A 422 -21.86 5.98 2.98
CA VAL A 422 -22.69 6.31 1.81
C VAL A 422 -22.46 5.29 0.68
N HIS A 423 -21.20 4.97 0.39
CA HIS A 423 -20.87 3.96 -0.62
C HIS A 423 -21.32 2.56 -0.24
N SER A 424 -21.36 2.21 1.05
CA SER A 424 -21.90 0.92 1.46
C SER A 424 -23.41 0.81 1.18
N TYR A 425 -24.16 1.93 1.21
CA TYR A 425 -25.56 1.94 0.78
C TYR A 425 -25.70 1.78 -0.74
N GLN A 426 -24.84 2.41 -1.54
CA GLN A 426 -24.80 2.14 -2.99
C GLN A 426 -24.49 0.67 -3.29
N SER A 427 -23.51 0.09 -2.59
CA SER A 427 -23.18 -1.34 -2.68
C SER A 427 -24.35 -2.24 -2.29
N TYR A 428 -25.14 -1.84 -1.30
CA TYR A 428 -26.34 -2.55 -0.87
C TYR A 428 -27.39 -2.61 -1.98
N LEU A 429 -27.74 -1.47 -2.57
CA LEU A 429 -28.67 -1.41 -3.71
C LEU A 429 -28.15 -2.21 -4.91
N TRP A 430 -26.85 -2.09 -5.22
CA TRP A 430 -26.21 -2.80 -6.32
C TRP A 430 -26.29 -4.32 -6.16
N ASN A 431 -26.03 -4.86 -4.98
CA ASN A 431 -26.10 -6.30 -4.73
C ASN A 431 -27.51 -6.85 -5.01
N HIS A 432 -28.54 -6.18 -4.51
CA HIS A 432 -29.93 -6.59 -4.76
C HIS A 432 -30.30 -6.49 -6.24
N ALA A 433 -29.87 -5.45 -6.94
CA ALA A 433 -30.08 -5.31 -8.38
C ALA A 433 -29.36 -6.41 -9.19
N ALA A 434 -28.12 -6.76 -8.83
CA ALA A 434 -27.38 -7.85 -9.46
C ALA A 434 -28.08 -9.20 -9.26
N SER A 435 -28.60 -9.45 -8.06
CA SER A 435 -29.41 -10.66 -7.78
C SER A 435 -30.68 -10.70 -8.62
N MET A 436 -31.43 -9.61 -8.70
CA MET A 436 -32.63 -9.53 -9.54
C MET A 436 -32.31 -9.75 -11.02
N ARG A 437 -31.22 -9.16 -11.52
CA ARG A 437 -30.78 -9.32 -12.92
C ARG A 437 -30.48 -10.79 -13.23
N VAL A 438 -29.84 -11.51 -12.30
CA VAL A 438 -29.50 -12.93 -12.48
C VAL A 438 -30.74 -13.81 -12.38
N GLU A 439 -31.61 -13.57 -11.38
CA GLU A 439 -32.82 -14.37 -11.15
C GLU A 439 -33.78 -14.30 -12.34
N LYS A 440 -33.92 -13.12 -12.94
CA LYS A 440 -34.91 -12.89 -13.99
C LYS A 440 -34.43 -13.26 -15.39
N TYR A 441 -33.18 -12.95 -15.71
CA TYR A 441 -32.67 -13.03 -17.09
C TYR A 441 -31.53 -14.04 -17.25
N GLY A 442 -31.04 -14.64 -16.16
CA GLY A 442 -29.93 -15.60 -16.19
C GLY A 442 -28.56 -14.96 -16.46
N ILE A 443 -27.54 -15.80 -16.65
CA ILE A 443 -26.14 -15.37 -16.77
C ILE A 443 -25.57 -15.40 -18.18
N SER A 444 -26.18 -16.17 -19.09
CA SER A 444 -25.52 -16.57 -20.35
C SER A 444 -25.70 -15.57 -21.50
N GLN A 445 -26.64 -14.62 -21.37
CA GLN A 445 -26.99 -13.69 -22.45
C GLN A 445 -27.18 -12.26 -21.93
N VAL A 446 -26.76 -11.32 -22.77
CA VAL A 446 -27.11 -9.89 -22.65
C VAL A 446 -28.57 -9.74 -23.06
N VAL A 447 -29.33 -8.94 -22.31
CA VAL A 447 -30.75 -8.70 -22.61
C VAL A 447 -30.98 -7.25 -23.01
N GLU A 448 -32.07 -7.01 -23.72
CA GLU A 448 -32.50 -5.66 -24.07
C GLU A 448 -32.69 -4.82 -22.80
N GLY A 449 -32.16 -3.60 -22.80
CA GLY A 449 -32.16 -2.72 -21.65
C GLY A 449 -31.01 -2.93 -20.66
N ASP A 450 -30.13 -3.93 -20.84
CA ASP A 450 -28.88 -4.02 -20.07
C ASP A 450 -27.98 -2.80 -20.37
N LEU A 451 -27.09 -2.48 -19.44
CA LEU A 451 -26.07 -1.46 -19.64
C LEU A 451 -24.74 -2.13 -20.00
N VAL A 452 -24.04 -1.59 -20.99
CA VAL A 452 -22.72 -2.08 -21.44
C VAL A 452 -21.77 -0.92 -21.69
N TYR A 453 -20.46 -1.17 -21.58
CA TYR A 453 -19.45 -0.21 -22.02
C TYR A 453 -19.43 -0.13 -23.54
N ASN A 454 -19.44 1.09 -24.08
CA ASN A 454 -19.39 1.29 -25.52
C ASN A 454 -18.03 0.83 -26.08
N LYS A 455 -18.06 -0.16 -26.97
CA LYS A 455 -16.87 -0.66 -27.68
C LYS A 455 -16.62 0.05 -29.02
N GLU A 456 -17.56 0.86 -29.49
CA GLU A 456 -17.50 1.51 -30.80
C GLU A 456 -16.72 2.85 -30.79
N CYS A 457 -16.30 3.35 -29.61
CA CYS A 457 -15.38 4.49 -29.48
C CYS A 457 -13.98 4.02 -29.04
N PRO A 458 -12.91 4.34 -29.78
CA PRO A 458 -11.56 4.22 -29.25
C PRO A 458 -11.44 5.08 -27.98
N PRO A 459 -10.58 4.72 -27.01
CA PRO A 459 -10.18 5.65 -25.98
C PRO A 459 -9.43 6.79 -26.67
N GLU A 460 -10.10 7.91 -26.93
CA GLU A 460 -9.40 9.13 -27.29
C GLU A 460 -8.40 9.42 -26.18
N GLU A 461 -7.13 9.53 -26.56
CA GLU A 461 -6.07 10.03 -25.70
C GLU A 461 -6.60 11.26 -24.98
N SER A 462 -6.61 11.18 -23.65
CA SER A 462 -6.99 12.25 -22.74
C SER A 462 -6.31 13.56 -23.15
N THR A 463 -6.97 14.34 -23.99
CA THR A 463 -6.56 15.69 -24.31
C THR A 463 -7.05 16.52 -23.13
N SER A 464 -6.11 17.06 -22.38
CA SER A 464 -6.32 18.04 -21.33
C SER A 464 -7.00 19.28 -21.91
N VAL A 465 -8.33 19.27 -21.99
CA VAL A 465 -9.10 20.49 -22.24
C VAL A 465 -9.17 21.25 -20.93
N ASN A 466 -8.28 22.22 -20.78
CA ASN A 466 -8.36 23.29 -19.80
C ASN A 466 -9.72 23.99 -19.96
N ILE A 467 -10.69 23.67 -19.11
CA ILE A 467 -11.82 24.55 -18.86
C ILE A 467 -11.38 25.47 -17.73
N LEU A 468 -11.17 26.74 -18.10
CA LEU A 468 -10.98 27.86 -17.20
C LEU A 468 -12.21 27.95 -16.27
N GLU A 469 -12.11 27.44 -15.05
CA GLU A 469 -13.00 27.84 -13.97
C GLU A 469 -12.52 29.19 -13.44
N THR A 470 -13.37 30.20 -13.65
CA THR A 470 -13.28 31.51 -13.01
C THR A 470 -13.33 31.37 -11.49
N ASP A 471 -12.36 32.03 -10.87
CA ASP A 471 -12.15 32.26 -9.45
C ASP A 471 -13.45 32.66 -8.70
N ASP A 472 -13.79 31.91 -7.66
CA ASP A 472 -14.45 32.47 -6.48
C ASP A 472 -14.26 31.55 -5.25
N GLY A 473 -13.28 31.94 -4.41
CA GLY A 473 -13.50 32.04 -2.97
C GLY A 473 -13.51 30.77 -2.10
N HIS A 474 -12.31 30.30 -1.75
CA HIS A 474 -11.95 29.69 -0.44
C HIS A 474 -12.51 28.28 -0.10
N THR A 475 -11.68 27.24 -0.23
CA THR A 475 -10.89 26.59 0.85
C THR A 475 -10.31 25.27 0.31
N ASN A 476 -9.15 25.32 -0.34
CA ASN A 476 -8.48 24.12 -0.87
C ASN A 476 -7.73 23.38 0.25
N SER A 477 -8.34 22.33 0.79
CA SER A 477 -7.66 21.26 1.50
C SER A 477 -7.63 20.02 0.59
N ILE A 478 -6.51 19.83 -0.11
CA ILE A 478 -6.20 18.58 -0.83
C ILE A 478 -5.87 17.54 0.25
N GLU A 479 -6.92 16.96 0.84
CA GLU A 479 -6.79 15.83 1.75
C GLU A 479 -6.86 14.54 0.95
N ILE A 480 -5.75 13.80 1.03
CA ILE A 480 -5.51 12.49 0.46
C ILE A 480 -6.63 11.55 0.92
N ASP A 481 -7.46 11.18 -0.05
CA ASP A 481 -8.51 10.19 0.06
C ASP A 481 -7.91 8.87 0.54
N LEU A 482 -8.47 8.27 1.58
CA LEU A 482 -7.89 7.11 2.29
C LEU A 482 -8.93 5.98 2.46
N CYS A 483 -10.10 6.07 1.81
CA CYS A 483 -11.16 5.04 1.79
C CYS A 483 -11.81 4.87 0.43
N SER A 484 -11.21 5.43 -0.61
CA SER A 484 -11.41 4.93 -1.96
C SER A 484 -10.55 3.67 -2.12
N GLU A 485 -11.00 2.55 -1.55
CA GLU A 485 -10.62 1.25 -2.12
C GLU A 485 -11.10 1.31 -3.58
N ALA A 486 -10.14 1.61 -4.44
CA ALA A 486 -10.20 1.62 -5.90
C ALA A 486 -11.63 1.59 -6.42
N GLN A 487 -12.23 2.75 -6.69
CA GLN A 487 -12.83 2.83 -8.01
C GLN A 487 -11.59 2.93 -8.92
N PRO A 488 -11.22 1.93 -9.73
CA PRO A 488 -10.87 2.34 -11.07
C PRO A 488 -12.13 3.10 -11.50
N GLU A 489 -12.07 4.42 -11.48
CA GLU A 489 -12.80 5.16 -12.47
C GLU A 489 -12.29 4.55 -13.79
N GLU A 490 -12.95 3.49 -14.28
CA GLU A 490 -13.12 3.29 -15.71
C GLU A 490 -13.73 4.62 -16.14
N SER A 491 -12.84 5.55 -16.46
CA SER A 491 -13.01 6.99 -16.60
C SER A 491 -14.28 7.28 -17.38
N ILE A 492 -15.43 7.43 -16.70
CA ILE A 492 -16.80 7.32 -17.25
C ILE A 492 -16.75 6.86 -18.71
N GLN A 493 -16.35 5.60 -18.94
CA GLN A 493 -16.40 5.06 -20.30
C GLN A 493 -17.85 5.21 -20.71
N SER A 494 -18.11 5.73 -21.91
CA SER A 494 -19.48 6.00 -22.33
C SER A 494 -20.30 4.70 -22.22
N VAL A 495 -21.25 4.66 -21.30
CA VAL A 495 -22.14 3.52 -21.09
C VAL A 495 -23.34 3.68 -22.01
N LYS A 496 -23.74 2.59 -22.66
CA LYS A 496 -24.90 2.53 -23.56
C LYS A 496 -25.94 1.56 -23.00
N ILE A 497 -27.22 1.87 -23.19
CA ILE A 497 -28.33 0.93 -23.00
C ILE A 497 -28.42 0.05 -24.25
N VAL A 498 -28.39 -1.27 -24.07
CA VAL A 498 -28.47 -2.25 -25.16
C VAL A 498 -29.85 -2.19 -25.82
N ASP A 499 -29.85 -1.97 -27.13
CA ASP A 499 -31.04 -2.00 -27.98
C ASP A 499 -31.18 -3.33 -28.75
N SER A 500 -32.35 -3.58 -29.37
CA SER A 500 -32.57 -4.81 -30.14
C SER A 500 -31.63 -4.94 -31.35
N GLY A 501 -31.09 -3.81 -31.85
CA GLY A 501 -30.12 -3.80 -32.96
C GLY A 501 -28.73 -4.30 -32.54
N ASP A 502 -28.28 -3.93 -31.35
CA ASP A 502 -27.01 -4.40 -30.77
C ASP A 502 -27.04 -5.91 -30.48
N LEU A 503 -28.19 -6.42 -30.03
CA LEU A 503 -28.39 -7.86 -29.81
C LEU A 503 -28.25 -8.65 -31.10
N LEU A 504 -28.76 -8.13 -32.22
CA LEU A 504 -28.61 -8.75 -33.54
C LEU A 504 -27.16 -8.76 -34.03
N LYS A 505 -26.39 -7.71 -33.69
CA LYS A 505 -24.96 -7.64 -34.04
C LYS A 505 -24.10 -8.59 -33.18
N GLY A 506 -24.54 -8.96 -31.98
CA GLY A 506 -23.83 -9.90 -31.10
C GLY A 506 -22.45 -9.42 -30.62
N ILE A 507 -22.22 -8.10 -30.54
CA ILE A 507 -20.92 -7.50 -30.19
C ILE A 507 -20.61 -7.61 -28.68
N TYR A 508 -21.66 -7.66 -27.86
CA TYR A 508 -21.56 -7.65 -26.41
C TYR A 508 -21.70 -9.06 -25.84
N THR A 509 -20.86 -9.37 -24.85
CA THR A 509 -20.95 -10.60 -24.07
C THR A 509 -21.40 -10.27 -22.65
N PHE A 510 -21.72 -11.31 -21.86
CA PHE A 510 -22.12 -11.12 -20.48
C PHE A 510 -21.02 -10.44 -19.62
N ASP A 511 -19.74 -10.54 -20.01
CA ASP A 511 -18.60 -9.90 -19.33
C ASP A 511 -18.62 -8.36 -19.45
N ASP A 512 -19.41 -7.82 -20.39
CA ASP A 512 -19.57 -6.39 -20.63
C ASP A 512 -20.74 -5.77 -19.87
N VAL A 513 -21.61 -6.59 -19.27
CA VAL A 513 -22.82 -6.12 -18.59
C VAL A 513 -22.44 -5.44 -17.28
N VAL A 514 -22.88 -4.19 -17.14
CA VAL A 514 -22.65 -3.34 -15.96
C VAL A 514 -23.96 -2.96 -15.30
N LEU A 515 -23.89 -2.67 -13.99
CA LEU A 515 -24.97 -2.05 -13.24
C LEU A 515 -24.46 -0.79 -12.54
N PRO A 516 -25.32 0.24 -12.38
CA PRO A 516 -24.92 1.52 -11.83
C PRO A 516 -24.79 1.49 -10.32
N LEU A 517 -23.82 2.24 -9.81
CA LEU A 517 -23.84 2.76 -8.45
C LEU A 517 -24.60 4.10 -8.50
N PRO A 518 -25.78 4.23 -7.86
CA PRO A 518 -26.63 5.40 -7.99
C PRO A 518 -25.89 6.71 -7.74
N GLY A 519 -26.04 7.67 -8.65
CA GLY A 519 -25.42 8.99 -8.58
C GLY A 519 -25.99 9.94 -9.63
N SER A 520 -25.57 11.19 -9.61
CA SER A 520 -26.07 12.26 -10.49
C SER A 520 -25.93 12.00 -11.98
N GLN A 521 -24.90 11.25 -12.39
CA GLN A 521 -24.60 10.97 -13.81
C GLN A 521 -24.82 9.50 -14.16
N ALA A 522 -25.35 8.70 -13.24
CA ALA A 522 -25.55 7.28 -13.45
C ALA A 522 -26.83 7.01 -14.27
N LEU A 523 -26.68 6.27 -15.36
CA LEU A 523 -27.79 5.73 -16.13
C LEU A 523 -28.29 4.46 -15.45
N PHE A 524 -29.60 4.30 -15.39
CA PHE A 524 -30.23 3.06 -14.94
C PHE A 524 -30.55 2.14 -16.13
N PRO A 525 -30.58 0.81 -15.92
CA PRO A 525 -30.98 -0.13 -16.95
C PRO A 525 -32.36 0.20 -17.53
N GLY A 526 -32.57 -0.06 -18.82
CA GLY A 526 -33.86 0.13 -19.50
C GLY A 526 -34.89 -0.97 -19.23
N ASN A 527 -34.61 -1.86 -18.28
CA ASN A 527 -35.43 -3.02 -17.94
C ASN A 527 -35.90 -2.97 -16.48
N GLU A 528 -36.67 -3.97 -16.05
CA GLU A 528 -37.24 -4.03 -14.69
C GLU A 528 -36.17 -4.04 -13.57
N VAL A 529 -34.89 -4.28 -13.88
CA VAL A 529 -33.80 -4.17 -12.88
C VAL A 529 -33.65 -2.73 -12.38
N ALA A 530 -34.10 -1.71 -13.13
CA ALA A 530 -34.11 -0.35 -12.60
C ALA A 530 -35.13 -0.15 -11.46
N GLU A 531 -36.23 -0.91 -11.48
CA GLU A 531 -37.33 -0.72 -10.51
C GLU A 531 -36.89 -1.05 -9.09
N ILE A 532 -36.03 -2.06 -8.91
CA ILE A 532 -35.54 -2.46 -7.58
C ILE A 532 -34.73 -1.37 -6.89
N TYR A 533 -33.95 -0.58 -7.64
CA TYR A 533 -33.21 0.55 -7.08
C TYR A 533 -34.17 1.56 -6.47
N HIS A 534 -35.23 1.90 -7.19
CA HIS A 534 -36.22 2.86 -6.74
C HIS A 534 -37.13 2.30 -5.64
N GLU A 535 -37.51 1.03 -5.71
CA GLU A 535 -38.33 0.37 -4.69
C GLU A 535 -37.61 0.30 -3.34
N MET A 536 -36.35 -0.17 -3.34
CA MET A 536 -35.54 -0.26 -2.14
C MET A 536 -35.24 1.11 -1.54
N ALA A 537 -34.82 2.07 -2.37
CA ALA A 537 -34.56 3.42 -1.90
C ALA A 537 -35.83 4.05 -1.29
N ARG A 538 -37.00 3.86 -1.94
CA ARG A 538 -38.29 4.34 -1.42
C ARG A 538 -38.66 3.66 -0.09
N LYS A 539 -38.45 2.35 0.03
CA LYS A 539 -38.68 1.60 1.29
C LYS A 539 -37.84 2.16 2.43
N ASP A 540 -36.61 2.59 2.14
CA ASP A 540 -35.72 3.22 3.10
C ASP A 540 -35.97 4.73 3.27
N GLY A 541 -36.95 5.32 2.58
CA GLY A 541 -37.26 6.76 2.63
C GLY A 541 -36.22 7.65 1.96
N ILE A 542 -35.50 7.12 0.97
CA ILE A 542 -34.43 7.81 0.22
C ILE A 542 -34.88 8.00 -1.23
N SER A 543 -34.73 9.22 -1.74
CA SER A 543 -34.90 9.50 -3.16
C SER A 543 -33.55 9.45 -3.88
N LEU A 544 -33.50 8.79 -5.04
CA LEU A 544 -32.29 8.73 -5.87
C LEU A 544 -32.17 9.93 -6.83
N THR A 545 -33.27 10.68 -7.03
CA THR A 545 -33.36 11.83 -7.94
C THR A 545 -33.38 13.16 -7.20
N GLU A 546 -33.95 13.18 -5.99
CA GLU A 546 -34.10 14.38 -5.19
C GLU A 546 -33.18 14.34 -3.97
N ASN A 547 -32.75 15.52 -3.54
CA ASN A 547 -31.86 15.64 -2.39
C ASN A 547 -32.68 15.92 -1.12
N ALA A 548 -32.52 15.09 -0.08
CA ALA A 548 -33.20 15.28 1.19
C ALA A 548 -32.66 16.48 2.00
N HIS A 549 -31.41 16.90 1.76
CA HIS A 549 -30.75 17.94 2.55
C HIS A 549 -29.67 18.71 1.78
N GLY A 550 -29.29 19.92 2.22
CA GLY A 550 -28.28 20.74 1.53
C GLY A 550 -26.81 20.27 1.60
N VAL A 551 -26.50 19.15 2.27
CA VAL A 551 -25.12 18.68 2.45
C VAL A 551 -24.67 17.80 1.29
N LYS A 552 -23.85 18.35 0.38
CA LYS A 552 -23.37 17.64 -0.83
C LYS A 552 -22.69 16.30 -0.54
N GLU A 553 -21.90 16.19 0.53
CA GLU A 553 -21.17 14.96 0.87
C GLU A 553 -22.06 13.77 1.22
N PHE A 554 -23.28 14.02 1.73
CA PHE A 554 -24.20 12.97 2.16
C PHE A 554 -25.35 12.81 1.19
N SER A 555 -25.16 13.19 -0.08
CA SER A 555 -26.21 13.18 -1.09
C SER A 555 -25.82 12.35 -2.28
N ILE A 556 -26.63 11.34 -2.62
CA ILE A 556 -26.46 10.53 -3.84
C ILE A 556 -26.46 11.40 -5.09
N THR A 557 -27.33 12.42 -5.13
CA THR A 557 -27.47 13.33 -6.28
C THR A 557 -26.33 14.34 -6.41
N SER A 558 -25.42 14.40 -5.44
CA SER A 558 -24.21 15.24 -5.52
C SER A 558 -22.95 14.44 -5.87
N MET A 559 -23.02 13.11 -5.81
CA MET A 559 -21.94 12.23 -6.23
C MET A 559 -22.11 11.88 -7.71
N LYS A 560 -21.01 11.69 -8.45
CA LYS A 560 -21.10 11.32 -9.88
C LYS A 560 -21.80 9.98 -10.09
N GLY A 561 -21.62 9.04 -9.15
CA GLY A 561 -21.97 7.63 -9.34
C GLY A 561 -20.85 6.89 -10.06
N GLY A 562 -21.12 5.65 -10.46
CA GLY A 562 -20.16 4.82 -11.19
C GLY A 562 -20.83 3.59 -11.78
N TYR A 563 -20.08 2.77 -12.50
CA TYR A 563 -20.57 1.52 -13.06
C TYR A 563 -19.70 0.37 -12.57
N ARG A 564 -20.31 -0.81 -12.46
CA ARG A 564 -19.63 -2.02 -12.03
C ARG A 564 -20.14 -3.21 -12.83
N ARG A 565 -19.21 -4.00 -13.36
CA ARG A 565 -19.50 -5.25 -14.07
C ARG A 565 -20.22 -6.22 -13.15
N VAL A 566 -21.29 -6.83 -13.65
CA VAL A 566 -22.11 -7.81 -12.91
C VAL A 566 -21.38 -9.13 -12.78
N PHE A 567 -20.70 -9.55 -13.85
CA PHE A 567 -19.99 -10.82 -13.92
C PHE A 567 -18.50 -10.59 -14.05
N GLN A 568 -17.71 -11.47 -13.43
CA GLN A 568 -16.26 -11.41 -13.52
C GLN A 568 -15.68 -12.81 -13.71
N ARG A 569 -14.75 -12.92 -14.66
CA ARG A 569 -13.93 -14.11 -14.85
C ARG A 569 -12.57 -13.96 -14.17
N PRO A 570 -12.07 -14.99 -13.46
CA PRO A 570 -10.70 -15.02 -12.99
C PRO A 570 -9.70 -15.09 -14.16
N ILE A 571 -8.62 -14.31 -14.09
CA ILE A 571 -7.57 -14.26 -15.11
C ILE A 571 -6.38 -15.11 -14.65
N GLY A 572 -5.82 -15.95 -15.52
CA GLY A 572 -4.68 -16.83 -15.17
C GLY A 572 -5.05 -17.81 -14.06
N PHE A 573 -6.15 -18.55 -14.27
CA PHE A 573 -6.74 -19.46 -13.31
C PHE A 573 -6.04 -20.83 -13.34
N GLU A 574 -5.40 -21.19 -12.23
CA GLU A 574 -4.65 -22.43 -12.01
C GLU A 574 -5.17 -23.10 -10.73
N TRP A 575 -5.19 -24.43 -10.70
CA TRP A 575 -5.62 -25.17 -9.51
C TRP A 575 -4.91 -26.50 -9.37
N GLU A 576 -4.81 -26.97 -8.13
CA GLU A 576 -4.13 -28.22 -7.75
C GLU A 576 -4.85 -28.86 -6.55
N LEU A 577 -5.07 -30.17 -6.61
CA LEU A 577 -5.54 -30.98 -5.48
C LEU A 577 -4.35 -31.58 -4.75
N MET A 578 -4.32 -31.44 -3.44
CA MET A 578 -3.23 -31.87 -2.57
C MET A 578 -3.77 -32.71 -1.41
N THR A 579 -3.02 -33.71 -0.98
CA THR A 579 -3.27 -34.41 0.28
C THR A 579 -2.34 -33.89 1.37
N TYR A 580 -2.83 -33.84 2.61
CA TYR A 580 -2.03 -33.41 3.75
C TYR A 580 -2.52 -34.10 5.04
N THR A 581 -1.63 -34.25 6.01
CA THR A 581 -1.92 -34.91 7.30
C THR A 581 -1.98 -33.92 8.46
N ASP A 582 -1.12 -32.90 8.45
CA ASP A 582 -1.03 -31.89 9.50
C ASP A 582 -1.69 -30.56 9.10
N ASP A 583 -2.67 -30.10 9.88
CA ASP A 583 -3.34 -28.81 9.68
C ASP A 583 -2.40 -27.61 9.88
N SER A 584 -1.29 -27.79 10.61
CA SER A 584 -0.30 -26.74 10.86
C SER A 584 0.73 -26.57 9.73
N SER A 585 0.84 -27.55 8.83
CA SER A 585 1.79 -27.55 7.70
C SER A 585 1.50 -26.43 6.69
N SER A 586 2.53 -25.84 6.08
CA SER A 586 2.34 -24.86 4.99
C SER A 586 2.13 -25.58 3.66
N LEU A 587 0.99 -25.31 3.00
CA LEU A 587 0.64 -25.91 1.70
C LEU A 587 0.85 -24.93 0.54
N ALA A 588 1.08 -23.66 0.83
CA ALA A 588 1.45 -22.64 -0.14
C ALA A 588 2.76 -21.99 0.29
N GLU A 589 3.60 -21.66 -0.69
CA GLU A 589 4.87 -21.01 -0.48
C GLU A 589 4.69 -19.49 -0.48
N THR A 590 5.27 -18.83 0.53
CA THR A 590 5.30 -17.36 0.60
C THR A 590 6.56 -16.82 -0.05
N ASP A 591 6.57 -15.51 -0.37
CA ASP A 591 7.76 -14.84 -0.90
C ASP A 591 8.99 -15.00 0.00
N LEU A 592 8.79 -15.03 1.33
CA LEU A 592 9.87 -15.26 2.29
C LEU A 592 10.41 -16.69 2.24
N ASP A 593 9.54 -17.68 2.05
CA ASP A 593 9.96 -19.08 1.90
C ASP A 593 10.81 -19.24 0.63
N VAL A 594 10.36 -18.66 -0.49
CA VAL A 594 11.09 -18.67 -1.77
C VAL A 594 12.45 -17.99 -1.61
N LEU A 595 12.49 -16.80 -1.02
CA LEU A 595 13.72 -16.06 -0.76
C LEU A 595 14.72 -16.84 0.10
N SER A 596 14.23 -17.52 1.15
CA SER A 596 15.05 -18.33 2.05
C SER A 596 15.69 -19.54 1.34
N ARG A 597 15.02 -20.11 0.33
CA ARG A 597 15.52 -21.23 -0.48
C ARG A 597 16.50 -20.82 -1.58
N THR A 598 16.44 -19.59 -2.05
CA THR A 598 17.44 -19.04 -2.99
C THR A 598 18.72 -18.58 -2.29
N LYS A 599 18.67 -18.27 -0.99
CA LYS A 599 19.85 -17.85 -0.19
C LYS A 599 20.77 -18.95 0.42
N PRO A 600 20.57 -20.28 0.29
CA PRO A 600 21.54 -21.26 0.75
C PRO A 600 22.38 -21.78 -0.43
N LYS A 601 23.54 -21.15 -0.67
CA LYS A 601 24.74 -21.78 -1.26
C LYS A 601 26.03 -20.96 -1.08
N GLU A 602 25.96 -19.69 -0.69
CA GLU A 602 27.17 -18.84 -0.49
C GLU A 602 27.61 -18.69 0.98
N ALA A 603 26.88 -19.25 1.95
CA ALA A 603 27.21 -19.12 3.38
C ALA A 603 27.87 -20.37 3.99
N ASN A 604 28.31 -21.34 3.19
CA ASN A 604 28.91 -22.60 3.67
C ASN A 604 30.44 -22.67 3.55
N GLU A 605 31.14 -21.56 3.28
CA GLU A 605 32.61 -21.51 3.30
C GLU A 605 33.23 -20.72 4.46
N LEU A 606 32.42 -20.18 5.40
CA LEU A 606 32.96 -19.35 6.51
C LEU A 606 32.43 -19.76 7.90
N SER A 607 32.15 -21.03 8.13
CA SER A 607 31.92 -21.56 9.50
C SER A 607 32.75 -22.79 9.86
N ASN A 608 33.77 -23.14 9.07
CA ASN A 608 34.69 -24.25 9.36
C ASN A 608 36.06 -23.77 9.86
N GLN A 609 36.08 -22.79 10.77
CA GLN A 609 37.26 -22.48 11.59
C GLN A 609 36.79 -21.93 12.94
N GLU A 610 36.38 -22.82 13.83
CA GLU A 610 36.55 -22.72 15.30
C GLU A 610 35.74 -23.84 15.96
N SER A 611 36.28 -25.06 15.91
CA SER A 611 35.98 -26.16 16.84
C SER A 611 37.02 -27.26 16.63
N GLN A 612 38.29 -26.91 16.85
CA GLN A 612 39.29 -27.91 17.22
C GLN A 612 39.54 -27.74 18.71
N ASP A 613 38.93 -28.64 19.50
CA ASP A 613 39.71 -29.28 20.55
C ASP A 613 39.14 -30.64 20.95
N LYS A 614 40.05 -31.61 21.03
CA LYS A 614 39.99 -32.95 21.66
C LYS A 614 39.73 -34.21 20.81
N LEU A 615 40.89 -34.84 20.52
CA LEU A 615 41.29 -36.25 20.75
C LEU A 615 40.68 -37.39 19.90
N GLU A 616 41.53 -37.88 18.97
CA GLU A 616 42.04 -39.26 18.79
C GLU A 616 41.17 -40.45 19.31
N LYS A 617 40.88 -41.51 18.54
CA LYS A 617 41.79 -42.38 17.75
C LYS A 617 40.96 -43.28 16.79
N ALA A 618 41.59 -43.65 15.68
CA ALA A 618 41.05 -44.39 14.52
C ALA A 618 41.23 -45.94 14.66
N PRO A 619 41.19 -46.74 13.57
CA PRO A 619 40.05 -47.21 12.78
C PRO A 619 40.02 -48.78 12.75
N ASP A 620 39.09 -49.52 12.10
CA ASP A 620 39.18 -49.87 10.68
C ASP A 620 38.08 -50.85 10.18
N THR A 621 37.65 -50.57 8.94
CA THR A 621 37.28 -51.40 7.77
C THR A 621 36.32 -52.62 7.76
N SER A 622 35.40 -52.54 6.78
CA SER A 622 35.00 -53.55 5.77
C SER A 622 33.66 -54.31 5.89
N VAL A 623 33.00 -54.41 4.73
CA VAL A 623 31.69 -54.95 4.35
C VAL A 623 31.90 -56.38 3.76
N PRO A 624 30.89 -57.20 3.39
CA PRO A 624 29.68 -57.72 4.07
C PRO A 624 29.71 -59.26 4.20
N THR A 625 28.82 -59.90 4.97
CA THR A 625 28.43 -61.30 4.66
C THR A 625 27.05 -61.67 5.21
N ASN A 626 26.20 -62.20 4.32
CA ASN A 626 24.93 -62.86 4.60
C ASN A 626 25.09 -64.06 5.53
N ARG A 627 24.20 -64.22 6.52
CA ARG A 627 23.49 -65.49 6.81
C ARG A 627 22.44 -65.35 7.93
N SER A 628 21.20 -65.57 7.51
CA SER A 628 20.14 -66.39 8.11
C SER A 628 19.76 -66.29 9.60
N SER A 629 18.43 -66.16 9.75
CA SER A 629 17.51 -66.84 10.67
C SER A 629 17.17 -66.20 12.02
N SER A 630 15.87 -65.83 12.07
CA SER A 630 14.90 -66.04 13.15
C SER A 630 15.06 -65.27 14.45
N GLN A 631 14.23 -64.25 14.61
CA GLN A 631 13.29 -64.18 15.73
C GLN A 631 12.11 -63.27 15.36
N GLU A 632 10.96 -63.90 15.10
CA GLU A 632 9.65 -63.24 15.16
C GLU A 632 9.44 -62.71 16.58
N ASN A 633 9.24 -61.41 16.72
CA ASN A 633 8.49 -60.86 17.83
C ASN A 633 7.39 -59.96 17.26
N LYS A 634 6.16 -60.49 17.29
CA LYS A 634 4.92 -59.77 17.03
C LYS A 634 4.84 -58.56 17.95
N LEU A 635 5.00 -57.36 17.39
CA LEU A 635 4.46 -56.14 17.96
C LEU A 635 3.14 -55.87 17.26
N ILE A 636 2.08 -55.98 18.06
CA ILE A 636 0.70 -55.65 17.76
C ILE A 636 0.63 -54.16 17.41
N GLY A 637 -0.02 -53.85 16.30
CA GLY A 637 -0.08 -52.52 15.71
C GLY A 637 -0.91 -51.51 16.51
N CYS A 638 -0.46 -50.27 16.46
CA CYS A 638 -1.31 -49.08 16.43
C CYS A 638 -0.99 -48.34 15.12
N PRO A 639 -1.93 -48.14 14.20
CA PRO A 639 -1.76 -47.15 13.15
C PRO A 639 -2.18 -45.79 13.71
N ASP A 640 -1.25 -45.03 14.28
CA ASP A 640 -1.40 -43.57 14.36
C ASP A 640 -1.13 -42.98 12.96
N THR A 641 -1.96 -43.34 11.99
CA THR A 641 -2.07 -42.61 10.73
C THR A 641 -3.19 -41.61 10.93
N SER A 642 -2.83 -40.35 11.20
CA SER A 642 -3.81 -39.26 11.10
C SER A 642 -4.50 -39.35 9.73
N PRO A 643 -5.83 -39.14 9.67
CA PRO A 643 -6.57 -39.30 8.42
C PRO A 643 -6.01 -38.34 7.37
N GLU A 644 -5.66 -38.85 6.19
CA GLU A 644 -5.27 -38.02 5.06
C GLU A 644 -6.43 -37.10 4.68
N LYS A 645 -6.18 -35.79 4.69
CA LYS A 645 -7.15 -34.76 4.35
C LYS A 645 -6.85 -34.21 2.96
N LEU A 646 -7.90 -33.80 2.25
CA LEU A 646 -7.79 -33.12 0.97
C LEU A 646 -7.73 -31.61 1.14
N ALA A 647 -6.88 -30.96 0.36
CA ALA A 647 -6.81 -29.52 0.18
C ALA A 647 -6.90 -29.17 -1.31
N LEU A 648 -7.54 -28.04 -1.60
CA LEU A 648 -7.62 -27.48 -2.94
C LEU A 648 -6.88 -26.14 -2.96
N LYS A 649 -5.83 -26.05 -3.76
CA LYS A 649 -5.06 -24.83 -3.99
C LYS A 649 -5.52 -24.20 -5.29
N LEU A 650 -5.81 -22.90 -5.23
CA LEU A 650 -6.30 -22.09 -6.34
C LEU A 650 -5.36 -20.90 -6.51
N ALA A 651 -4.97 -20.58 -7.74
CA ALA A 651 -4.22 -19.37 -8.06
C ALA A 651 -4.90 -18.62 -9.20
N PHE A 652 -5.25 -17.35 -9.01
CA PHE A 652 -5.93 -16.55 -10.04
C PHE A 652 -5.83 -15.05 -9.78
N THR A 653 -5.99 -14.25 -10.83
CA THR A 653 -5.96 -12.80 -10.78
C THR A 653 -7.36 -12.24 -10.92
N LEU A 654 -7.71 -11.29 -10.04
CA LEU A 654 -8.95 -10.51 -10.15
C LEU A 654 -8.62 -9.04 -10.38
N PRO A 655 -9.39 -8.31 -11.20
CA PRO A 655 -9.29 -6.86 -11.32
C PRO A 655 -9.47 -6.15 -9.98
N ALA A 656 -9.10 -4.87 -9.94
CA ALA A 656 -9.38 -4.02 -8.78
C ALA A 656 -10.90 -4.04 -8.44
N SER A 657 -11.21 -3.78 -7.17
CA SER A 657 -12.59 -3.76 -6.65
C SER A 657 -13.34 -5.11 -6.70
N CYS A 658 -12.67 -6.22 -6.97
CA CYS A 658 -13.25 -7.57 -6.93
C CYS A 658 -12.94 -8.27 -5.61
N TYR A 659 -13.88 -9.10 -5.13
CA TYR A 659 -13.74 -9.82 -3.87
C TYR A 659 -13.46 -11.30 -4.12
N ALA A 660 -12.27 -11.78 -3.75
CA ALA A 660 -11.92 -13.20 -3.88
C ALA A 660 -12.88 -14.12 -3.10
N THR A 661 -13.45 -13.65 -1.98
CA THR A 661 -14.47 -14.39 -1.24
C THR A 661 -15.72 -14.68 -2.07
N MET A 662 -16.07 -13.83 -3.04
CA MET A 662 -17.23 -14.08 -3.93
C MET A 662 -16.92 -15.15 -4.98
N ALA A 663 -15.68 -15.21 -5.48
CA ALA A 663 -15.23 -16.32 -6.32
C ALA A 663 -15.22 -17.66 -5.55
N ILE A 664 -14.76 -17.65 -4.29
CA ILE A 664 -14.78 -18.85 -3.45
C ILE A 664 -16.21 -19.23 -3.04
N ARG A 665 -17.09 -18.26 -2.80
CA ARG A 665 -18.53 -18.50 -2.56
C ARG A 665 -19.16 -19.21 -3.74
N GLU A 666 -18.84 -18.77 -4.97
CA GLU A 666 -19.31 -19.41 -6.19
C GLU A 666 -18.86 -20.87 -6.30
N LEU A 667 -17.65 -21.18 -5.85
CA LEU A 667 -17.11 -22.55 -5.84
C LEU A 667 -17.76 -23.44 -4.77
N LEU A 668 -17.85 -22.95 -3.54
CA LEU A 668 -18.31 -23.74 -2.39
C LEU A 668 -19.84 -23.81 -2.28
N LYS A 669 -20.58 -22.91 -2.95
CA LYS A 669 -22.04 -22.74 -2.82
C LYS A 669 -22.53 -22.59 -1.37
N THR A 670 -21.65 -22.12 -0.50
CA THR A 670 -21.91 -21.91 0.94
C THR A 670 -21.47 -20.50 1.33
N SER A 671 -21.96 -20.03 2.48
CA SER A 671 -21.59 -18.70 2.94
C SER A 671 -20.09 -18.60 3.22
N THR A 672 -19.49 -17.49 2.83
CA THR A 672 -18.08 -17.18 3.10
C THR A 672 -17.90 -16.26 4.31
N SER A 673 -18.96 -16.06 5.09
CA SER A 673 -18.90 -15.25 6.31
C SER A 673 -17.90 -15.84 7.31
N VAL A 674 -17.19 -14.95 8.02
CA VAL A 674 -16.21 -15.36 9.04
C VAL A 674 -16.86 -16.21 10.13
N ALA A 675 -18.11 -15.90 10.50
CA ALA A 675 -18.88 -16.68 11.46
C ALA A 675 -19.12 -18.11 10.97
N TYR A 676 -19.56 -18.28 9.72
CA TYR A 676 -19.76 -19.59 9.13
C TYR A 676 -18.45 -20.38 8.99
N GLN A 677 -17.38 -19.75 8.50
CA GLN A 677 -16.08 -20.41 8.34
C GLN A 677 -15.46 -20.85 9.68
N LYS A 678 -15.72 -20.12 10.77
CA LYS A 678 -15.36 -20.57 12.13
C LYS A 678 -16.09 -21.86 12.51
N THR A 679 -17.39 -22.00 12.20
CA THR A 679 -18.12 -23.24 12.48
C THR A 679 -17.61 -24.44 11.70
N LEU A 680 -17.01 -24.23 10.52
CA LEU A 680 -16.42 -25.31 9.72
C LEU A 680 -15.04 -25.75 10.21
N SER A 681 -14.35 -24.88 10.97
CA SER A 681 -12.99 -25.12 11.51
C SER A 681 -13.00 -25.78 12.89
N CYS A 682 -14.18 -25.88 13.53
CA CYS A 682 -14.37 -26.44 14.87
C CYS A 682 -14.70 -27.92 14.85
#